data_AF-A0A413IRY4-F1
#
_entry.id   AF-A0A413IRY4-F1
#
_cell.length_a   1.000
_cell.length_b   1.000
_cell.length_c   1.000
_cell.angle_alpha   90.00
_cell.angle_beta   90.00
_cell.angle_gamma   90.00
#
_symmetry.space_group_name_H-M   'P 1'
#
loop_
_entity.id
_entity.type
_entity.pdbx_description
1 polymer ?
#
loop_
_entity_poly.entity_id
_entity_poly.type
_entity_poly.pdbx_seq_one_letter_code
_entity_poly.pdbx_strand_id
1 'polypeptide(L)'
;MKRLLIILYICLVGLLAVTTFVEQAYGTDFVERNIYHTCWFCCLWGTIATIALVALIRRALWRRFPILLFHGSLLVILVGAMITFIGSKKGYVHLLPGATIDSFQESESGRKADLPFTIQLDSFRIAYYPGTEAPADYISYITYSLPGQKNVLLHEQISMNRIFTSQGFRFYQSSFDDDGKGSWLTVNYDPWGTGVTYAGYILLGLSMIWLLFSRSSDFRRLLNHPLLKKGGVFILFIFCLAGNMQAQKKLLPALKRTQADSLAQEQVIYHDRVVPFNTLARDFIQKLTGEASYKGLTPEQVIGGWLLYPEVWRNEPLICIKNTELQHLLNLQTPYARLTDLFDGSVYRLREHWQREQGQQSKLAKAIQETDEKVGLILMLEKGTFIHPLPTDGSVQPLSELEVKAELLYNRIPFSKILFMINLSLGVLSFLLLLHNSLQRNILSPKAKTISRMAGTFFSVALYLAFIFHLAGYCLRWYIGGRIPLSNGYETMQFMALCILLIACLLHRRFSFILPFGFLLSGFALLVSYLGQMNPQITPLMPVLVSPWLSIHVSLIMMSYALLAFIMLNGILALCLRKKESENNVSGNDAIQDNRIEQLTLVSRLLLYPATFFLGAGIFLGAVWANVSWGRYWAWDPKEVWALITFLVYGVAFHSQSLRIFRKPLFFHIYMILAFLTVLMTYFGVNYVLGGMHSYANA
;
A
#
# COMPACT_ATOMS: atom_id res chain seq x y z
N MET A 1 31.07 24.14 10.65
CA MET A 1 29.80 24.24 9.88
C MET A 1 29.42 22.95 9.16
N LYS A 2 30.09 22.53 8.08
CA LYS A 2 29.65 21.36 7.28
C LYS A 2 29.63 20.03 8.05
N ARG A 3 30.68 19.73 8.82
CA ARG A 3 30.72 18.51 9.68
C ARG A 3 29.63 18.55 10.75
N LEU A 4 29.45 19.69 11.39
CA LEU A 4 28.39 19.92 12.37
C LEU A 4 26.99 19.67 11.78
N LEU A 5 26.69 20.20 10.59
CA LEU A 5 25.41 19.97 9.91
C LEU A 5 25.16 18.47 9.65
N ILE A 6 26.19 17.74 9.21
CA ILE A 6 26.08 16.29 8.95
C ILE A 6 25.80 15.54 10.25
N ILE A 7 26.50 15.86 11.34
CA ILE A 7 26.30 15.23 12.65
C ILE A 7 24.88 15.50 13.15
N LEU A 8 24.44 16.77 13.16
CA LEU A 8 23.09 17.14 13.59
C LEU A 8 22.01 16.46 12.75
N TYR A 9 22.23 16.32 11.44
CA TYR A 9 21.29 15.63 10.55
C TYR A 9 21.20 14.12 10.84
N ILE A 10 22.33 13.45 11.08
CA ILE A 10 22.34 12.03 11.46
C ILE A 10 21.67 11.85 12.83
N CYS A 11 21.98 12.71 13.80
CA CYS A 11 21.34 12.69 15.11
C CYS A 11 19.83 12.89 15.00
N LEU A 12 19.36 13.83 14.15
CA LEU A 12 17.94 14.05 13.91
C LEU A 12 17.27 12.79 13.33
N VAL A 13 17.82 12.21 12.26
CA VAL A 13 17.24 11.01 11.63
C VAL A 13 17.22 9.83 12.61
N GLY A 14 18.30 9.63 13.37
CA GLY A 14 18.38 8.60 14.40
C GLY A 14 17.38 8.82 15.53
N LEU A 15 17.23 10.07 15.99
CA LEU A 15 16.26 10.45 17.01
C LEU A 15 14.84 10.16 16.55
N LEU A 16 14.46 10.58 15.33
CA LEU A 16 13.13 10.32 14.77
C LEU A 16 12.86 8.81 14.71
N ALA A 17 13.82 8.01 14.25
CA ALA A 17 13.67 6.55 14.20
C ALA A 17 13.47 5.95 15.59
N VAL A 18 14.32 6.27 16.56
CA VAL A 18 14.21 5.77 17.95
C VAL A 18 12.87 6.19 18.56
N THR A 19 12.43 7.42 18.31
CA THR A 19 11.20 7.97 18.86
C THR A 19 9.97 7.15 18.43
N THR A 20 9.93 6.62 17.21
CA THR A 20 8.82 5.74 16.77
C THR A 20 8.76 4.40 17.52
N PHE A 21 9.90 3.87 17.98
CA PHE A 21 9.91 2.67 18.83
C PHE A 21 9.51 2.99 20.28
N VAL A 22 9.89 4.18 20.77
CA VAL A 22 9.43 4.67 22.08
C VAL A 22 7.92 4.88 22.07
N GLU A 23 7.36 5.40 20.98
CA GLU A 23 5.92 5.59 20.80
C GLU A 23 5.16 4.27 20.90
N GLN A 24 5.67 3.20 20.28
CA GLN A 24 5.06 1.88 20.42
C GLN A 24 5.04 1.39 21.88
N ALA A 25 6.09 1.70 22.66
CA ALA A 25 6.23 1.22 24.03
C ALA A 25 5.44 2.05 25.05
N TYR A 26 5.29 3.36 24.84
CA TYR A 26 4.75 4.31 25.82
C TYR A 26 3.53 5.11 25.35
N GLY A 27 3.12 4.96 24.09
CA GLY A 27 1.99 5.65 23.47
C GLY A 27 2.34 7.00 22.82
N THR A 28 1.46 7.46 21.92
CA THR A 28 1.61 8.71 21.15
C THR A 28 1.64 9.94 22.06
N ASP A 29 0.73 10.04 23.03
CA ASP A 29 0.66 11.18 23.97
C ASP A 29 1.95 11.38 24.76
N PHE A 30 2.60 10.27 25.16
CA PHE A 30 3.86 10.31 25.88
C PHE A 30 4.96 10.94 25.02
N VAL A 31 5.08 10.50 23.77
CA VAL A 31 6.14 10.95 22.87
C VAL A 31 5.91 12.38 22.40
N GLU A 32 4.67 12.77 22.11
CA GLU A 32 4.33 14.15 21.78
C GLU A 32 4.77 15.09 22.91
N ARG A 33 4.40 14.78 24.16
CA ARG A 33 4.72 15.63 25.32
C ARG A 33 6.21 15.65 25.68
N ASN A 34 6.90 14.50 25.62
CA ASN A 34 8.26 14.36 26.14
C ASN A 34 9.36 14.49 25.09
N ILE A 35 9.02 14.44 23.79
CA ILE A 35 10.00 14.54 22.70
C ILE A 35 9.56 15.62 21.72
N TYR A 36 8.47 15.42 20.97
CA TYR A 36 8.16 16.28 19.83
C TYR A 36 7.79 17.72 20.21
N HIS A 37 7.10 17.94 21.34
CA HIS A 37 6.68 19.26 21.81
C HIS A 37 7.67 19.90 22.79
N THR A 38 8.88 19.36 22.90
CA THR A 38 9.90 19.91 23.80
C THR A 38 10.73 21.00 23.14
N CYS A 39 11.15 21.98 23.94
CA CYS A 39 11.98 23.09 23.48
C CYS A 39 13.29 22.61 22.83
N TRP A 40 13.93 21.57 23.38
CA TRP A 40 15.20 21.06 22.84
C TRP A 40 15.03 20.45 21.44
N PHE A 41 13.90 19.79 21.15
CA PHE A 41 13.60 19.25 19.83
C PHE A 41 13.37 20.38 18.81
N CYS A 42 12.61 21.41 19.20
CA CYS A 42 12.42 22.61 18.38
C CYS A 42 13.76 23.33 18.11
N CYS A 43 14.63 23.46 19.12
CA CYS A 43 15.96 24.04 18.97
C CYS A 43 16.85 23.24 18.02
N LEU A 44 16.75 21.90 18.00
CA LEU A 44 17.48 21.06 17.06
C LEU A 44 17.11 21.38 15.61
N TRP A 45 15.80 21.42 15.30
CA TRP A 45 15.31 21.82 13.97
C TRP A 45 15.71 23.24 13.60
N GLY A 46 15.55 24.20 14.53
CA GLY A 46 15.94 25.59 14.32
C GLY A 46 17.45 25.76 14.04
N THR A 47 18.28 24.99 14.73
CA THR A 47 19.75 24.99 14.51
C THR A 47 20.10 24.46 13.12
N ILE A 48 19.49 23.34 12.71
CA ILE A 48 19.69 22.76 11.37
C ILE A 48 19.23 23.75 10.29
N ALA A 49 18.05 24.36 10.45
CA ALA A 49 17.49 25.34 9.52
C ALA A 49 18.40 26.58 9.39
N THR A 50 18.92 27.09 10.51
CA THR A 50 19.83 28.24 10.52
C THR A 50 21.14 27.92 9.80
N ILE A 51 21.75 26.76 10.10
CA ILE A 51 22.98 26.34 9.42
C ILE A 51 22.74 26.12 7.92
N ALA A 52 21.59 25.55 7.55
CA ALA A 52 21.19 25.37 6.16
C ALA A 52 21.04 26.72 5.44
N LEU A 53 20.35 27.69 6.04
CA LEU A 53 20.19 29.04 5.50
C LEU A 53 21.55 29.73 5.28
N VAL A 54 22.44 29.69 6.28
CA VAL A 54 23.80 30.24 6.15
C VAL A 54 24.57 29.52 5.03
N ALA A 55 24.39 28.21 4.86
CA ALA A 55 25.00 27.45 3.79
C ALA A 55 24.46 27.82 2.39
N LEU A 56 23.15 28.11 2.26
CA LEU A 56 22.54 28.60 1.02
C LEU A 56 23.16 29.95 0.63
N ILE A 57 23.31 30.86 1.61
CA ILE A 57 23.85 32.20 1.41
C ILE A 57 25.33 32.14 1.02
N ARG A 58 26.17 31.45 1.81
CA ARG A 58 27.62 31.36 1.55
C ARG A 58 27.97 30.72 0.21
N ARG A 59 27.08 29.88 -0.34
CA ARG A 59 27.28 29.22 -1.64
C ARG A 59 26.67 29.99 -2.81
N ALA A 60 26.12 31.18 -2.57
CA ALA A 60 25.49 32.01 -3.57
C ALA A 60 24.47 31.25 -4.44
N LEU A 61 23.64 30.39 -3.81
CA LEU A 61 22.69 29.55 -4.54
C LEU A 61 21.56 30.34 -5.20
N TRP A 62 21.43 31.65 -4.96
CA TRP A 62 20.61 32.56 -5.77
C TRP A 62 20.97 32.54 -7.27
N ARG A 63 22.20 32.12 -7.63
CA ARG A 63 22.59 31.86 -9.03
C ARG A 63 22.01 30.56 -9.61
N ARG A 64 21.45 29.68 -8.76
CA ARG A 64 20.80 28.40 -9.13
C ARG A 64 19.39 28.36 -8.55
N PHE A 65 18.52 29.20 -9.13
CA PHE A 65 17.16 29.44 -8.65
C PHE A 65 16.34 28.17 -8.32
N PRO A 66 16.33 27.09 -9.13
CA PRO A 66 15.55 25.89 -8.80
C PRO A 66 15.99 25.18 -7.50
N ILE A 67 17.30 25.18 -7.21
CA ILE A 67 17.84 24.56 -5.99
C ILE A 67 17.56 25.45 -4.78
N LEU A 68 17.65 26.77 -4.94
CA LEU A 68 17.28 27.73 -3.90
C LEU A 68 15.79 27.59 -3.56
N LEU A 69 14.93 27.52 -4.57
CA LEU A 69 13.49 27.36 -4.38
C LEU A 69 13.16 26.06 -3.65
N PHE A 70 13.82 24.95 -4.02
CA PHE A 70 13.65 23.67 -3.34
C PHE A 70 14.01 23.75 -1.85
N HIS A 71 15.19 24.26 -1.49
CA HIS A 71 15.58 24.34 -0.07
C HIS A 71 14.80 25.43 0.69
N GLY A 72 14.47 26.53 0.02
CA GLY A 72 13.63 27.59 0.55
C GLY A 72 12.24 27.10 0.91
N SER A 73 11.66 26.21 0.09
CA SER A 73 10.36 25.59 0.39
C SER A 73 10.35 24.80 1.70
N LEU A 74 11.44 24.06 2.01
CA LEU A 74 11.57 23.32 3.27
C LEU A 74 11.64 24.26 4.48
N LEU A 75 12.27 25.44 4.32
CA LEU A 75 12.28 26.47 5.36
C LEU A 75 10.88 27.07 5.56
N VAL A 76 10.14 27.32 4.47
CA VAL A 76 8.75 27.81 4.56
C VAL A 76 7.84 26.79 5.25
N ILE A 77 7.98 25.50 4.93
CA ILE A 77 7.27 24.41 5.60
C ILE A 77 7.59 24.42 7.11
N LEU A 78 8.88 24.55 7.47
CA LEU A 78 9.28 24.58 8.88
C LEU A 78 8.75 25.82 9.62
N VAL A 79 8.71 26.98 8.96
CA VAL A 79 8.11 28.21 9.51
C VAL A 79 6.61 28.03 9.70
N GLY A 80 5.91 27.46 8.73
CA GLY A 80 4.48 27.13 8.85
C GLY A 80 4.22 26.17 10.02
N ALA A 81 5.02 25.11 10.14
CA ALA A 81 4.95 24.18 11.25
C ALA A 81 5.22 24.86 12.61
N MET A 82 6.15 25.82 12.68
CA MET A 82 6.40 26.60 13.90
C MET A 82 5.22 27.52 14.25
N ILE A 83 4.59 28.15 13.26
CA ILE A 83 3.38 28.97 13.46
C ILE A 83 2.25 28.09 14.01
N THR A 84 2.02 26.92 13.43
CA THR A 84 1.05 25.94 13.95
C THR A 84 1.43 25.51 15.37
N PHE A 85 2.70 25.19 15.62
CA PHE A 85 3.16 24.74 16.95
C PHE A 85 2.91 25.79 18.05
N ILE A 86 3.11 27.07 17.76
CA ILE A 86 2.95 28.15 18.75
C ILE A 86 1.49 28.61 18.87
N GLY A 87 0.76 28.67 17.75
CA GLY A 87 -0.53 29.36 17.66
C GLY A 87 -1.75 28.46 17.50
N SER A 88 -1.57 27.15 17.31
CA SER A 88 -2.71 26.24 17.13
C SER A 88 -3.31 25.78 18.45
N LYS A 89 -4.59 25.44 18.42
CA LYS A 89 -5.30 24.78 19.52
C LYS A 89 -5.99 23.53 19.00
N LYS A 90 -5.98 22.47 19.79
CA LYS A 90 -6.62 21.19 19.46
C LYS A 90 -7.50 20.75 20.61
N GLY A 91 -8.61 20.12 20.30
CA GLY A 91 -9.55 19.65 21.32
C GLY A 91 -10.71 18.89 20.74
N TYR A 92 -11.71 18.63 21.58
CA TYR A 92 -12.88 17.85 21.23
C TYR A 92 -14.15 18.56 21.67
N VAL A 93 -15.21 18.26 20.95
CA VAL A 93 -16.55 18.74 21.18
C VAL A 93 -17.48 17.54 21.14
N HIS A 94 -18.33 17.42 22.16
CA HIS A 94 -19.45 16.51 22.15
C HIS A 94 -20.71 17.30 21.82
N LEU A 95 -21.37 16.94 20.71
CA LEU A 95 -22.64 17.54 20.32
C LEU A 95 -23.78 16.58 20.63
N LEU A 96 -24.76 17.08 21.36
CA LEU A 96 -26.02 16.41 21.63
C LEU A 96 -27.15 17.08 20.81
N PRO A 97 -28.15 16.33 20.33
CA PRO A 97 -29.27 16.90 19.59
C PRO A 97 -29.98 17.99 20.37
N GLY A 98 -30.17 19.16 19.76
CA GLY A 98 -30.87 20.29 20.38
C GLY A 98 -30.06 21.10 21.39
N ALA A 99 -28.84 20.67 21.75
CA ALA A 99 -27.96 21.42 22.64
C ALA A 99 -27.06 22.37 21.83
N THR A 100 -27.20 23.67 22.07
CA THR A 100 -26.27 24.67 21.53
C THR A 100 -25.05 24.75 22.42
N ILE A 101 -23.86 24.69 21.82
CA ILE A 101 -22.59 24.89 22.51
C ILE A 101 -21.81 26.06 21.90
N ASP A 102 -20.94 26.63 22.71
CA ASP A 102 -20.10 27.79 22.40
C ASP A 102 -18.66 27.60 22.89
N SER A 103 -18.28 26.38 23.28
CA SER A 103 -16.95 26.06 23.80
C SER A 103 -16.55 24.64 23.44
N PHE A 104 -15.23 24.37 23.45
CA PHE A 104 -14.63 23.05 23.23
C PHE A 104 -13.66 22.70 24.35
N GLN A 105 -13.38 21.42 24.54
CA GLN A 105 -12.40 20.96 25.52
C GLN A 105 -11.03 20.81 24.86
N GLU A 106 -10.03 21.58 25.29
CA GLU A 106 -8.66 21.49 24.78
C GLU A 106 -8.01 20.16 25.18
N SER A 107 -7.33 19.51 24.24
CA SER A 107 -6.72 18.18 24.43
C SER A 107 -5.52 18.22 25.40
N GLU A 108 -4.66 19.24 25.31
CA GLU A 108 -3.45 19.32 26.14
C GLU A 108 -3.73 19.77 27.58
N SER A 109 -4.66 20.69 27.77
CA SER A 109 -4.93 21.31 29.06
C SER A 109 -6.14 20.72 29.78
N GLY A 110 -7.01 20.02 29.05
CA GLY A 110 -8.32 19.55 29.52
C GLY A 110 -9.32 20.66 29.84
N ARG A 111 -8.94 21.93 29.63
CA ARG A 111 -9.76 23.11 29.95
C ARG A 111 -10.76 23.39 28.85
N LYS A 112 -11.87 24.02 29.21
CA LYS A 112 -12.82 24.56 28.22
C LYS A 112 -12.24 25.86 27.62
N ALA A 113 -12.32 25.98 26.31
CA ALA A 113 -11.96 27.16 25.54
C ALA A 113 -13.15 27.59 24.68
N ASP A 114 -13.39 28.90 24.61
CA ASP A 114 -14.56 29.45 23.93
C ASP A 114 -14.40 29.43 22.39
N LEU A 115 -15.51 29.18 21.71
CA LEU A 115 -15.68 29.30 20.28
C LEU A 115 -16.27 30.69 19.96
N PRO A 116 -15.85 31.34 18.87
CA PRO A 116 -16.38 32.64 18.49
C PRO A 116 -17.78 32.57 17.86
N PHE A 117 -18.37 31.37 17.73
CA PHE A 117 -19.70 31.10 17.19
C PHE A 117 -20.34 29.96 17.98
N THR A 118 -21.65 29.83 17.85
CA THR A 118 -22.39 28.71 18.45
C THR A 118 -22.61 27.61 17.43
N ILE A 119 -22.56 26.35 17.87
CA ILE A 119 -22.84 25.17 17.04
C ILE A 119 -23.82 24.25 17.77
N GLN A 120 -24.72 23.63 17.01
CA GLN A 120 -25.72 22.70 17.50
C GLN A 120 -25.82 21.52 16.54
N LEU A 121 -26.02 20.32 17.07
CA LEU A 121 -26.36 19.15 16.27
C LEU A 121 -27.87 19.09 16.05
N ASP A 122 -28.26 19.02 14.78
CA ASP A 122 -29.65 18.82 14.37
C ASP A 122 -29.95 17.32 14.37
N SER A 123 -29.07 16.52 13.75
CA SER A 123 -29.15 15.06 13.76
C SER A 123 -27.81 14.42 13.37
N PHE A 124 -27.55 13.23 13.88
CA PHE A 124 -26.48 12.36 13.44
C PHE A 124 -27.06 11.14 12.72
N ARG A 125 -26.41 10.70 11.64
CA ARG A 125 -26.81 9.51 10.89
C ARG A 125 -25.59 8.77 10.35
N ILE A 126 -25.61 7.45 10.52
CA ILE A 126 -24.72 6.54 9.81
C ILE A 126 -25.33 6.23 8.45
N ALA A 127 -24.62 6.55 7.37
CA ALA A 127 -24.97 6.12 6.02
C ALA A 127 -24.36 4.74 5.80
N TYR A 128 -25.16 3.78 5.37
CA TYR A 128 -24.72 2.40 5.11
C TYR A 128 -24.65 2.13 3.61
N TYR A 129 -23.82 1.16 3.23
CA TYR A 129 -23.89 0.61 1.88
C TYR A 129 -25.25 -0.09 1.67
N PRO A 130 -25.90 0.10 0.50
CA PRO A 130 -27.24 -0.43 0.26
C PRO A 130 -27.38 -1.93 0.57
N GLY A 131 -28.30 -2.28 1.47
CA GLY A 131 -28.58 -3.67 1.85
C GLY A 131 -27.59 -4.31 2.83
N THR A 132 -26.76 -3.52 3.50
CA THR A 132 -25.70 -4.01 4.38
C THR A 132 -25.62 -3.18 5.66
N GLU A 133 -24.89 -3.69 6.65
CA GLU A 133 -24.58 -2.95 7.89
C GLU A 133 -23.19 -2.28 7.82
N ALA A 134 -22.51 -2.35 6.68
CA ALA A 134 -21.21 -1.69 6.49
C ALA A 134 -21.39 -0.16 6.37
N PRO A 135 -20.69 0.64 7.20
CA PRO A 135 -20.80 2.09 7.18
C PRO A 135 -20.11 2.67 5.94
N ALA A 136 -20.85 3.44 5.15
CA ALA A 136 -20.40 4.18 3.98
C ALA A 136 -20.03 5.65 4.30
N ASP A 137 -20.68 6.27 5.29
CA ASP A 137 -20.31 7.59 5.83
C ASP A 137 -20.89 7.80 7.24
N TYR A 138 -20.32 8.75 7.99
CA TYR A 138 -20.81 9.21 9.29
C TYR A 138 -21.14 10.69 9.18
N ILE A 139 -22.42 11.05 9.27
CA ILE A 139 -22.90 12.37 8.90
C ILE A 139 -23.51 13.07 10.12
N SER A 140 -22.96 14.23 10.46
CA SER A 140 -23.52 15.17 11.43
C SER A 140 -24.11 16.38 10.70
N TYR A 141 -25.42 16.57 10.82
CA TYR A 141 -26.11 17.79 10.37
C TYR A 141 -26.07 18.81 11.49
N ILE A 142 -25.51 19.99 11.20
CA ILE A 142 -25.28 21.02 12.19
C ILE A 142 -25.95 22.33 11.79
N THR A 143 -26.41 23.05 12.81
CA THR A 143 -26.77 24.47 12.71
C THR A 143 -25.73 25.29 13.45
N TYR A 144 -25.26 26.39 12.84
CA TYR A 144 -24.34 27.32 13.51
C TYR A 144 -24.77 28.78 13.30
N SER A 145 -24.36 29.65 14.25
CA SER A 145 -24.65 31.08 14.20
C SER A 145 -23.40 31.92 14.47
N LEU A 146 -23.17 32.93 13.63
CA LEU A 146 -21.99 33.80 13.71
C LEU A 146 -22.19 34.94 14.72
N PRO A 147 -21.09 35.45 15.33
CA PRO A 147 -21.18 36.50 16.33
C PRO A 147 -21.80 37.77 15.74
N GLY A 148 -22.83 38.29 16.40
CA GLY A 148 -23.59 39.48 15.96
C GLY A 148 -24.74 39.20 14.97
N GLN A 149 -24.93 37.95 14.52
CA GLN A 149 -26.01 37.55 13.60
C GLN A 149 -26.87 36.42 14.19
N LYS A 150 -27.38 36.62 15.41
CA LYS A 150 -28.19 35.60 16.14
C LYS A 150 -29.43 35.09 15.38
N ASN A 151 -29.92 35.83 14.38
CA ASN A 151 -31.12 35.48 13.61
C ASN A 151 -30.82 34.78 12.27
N VAL A 152 -29.55 34.59 11.90
CA VAL A 152 -29.16 33.88 10.68
C VAL A 152 -28.62 32.51 11.08
N LEU A 153 -29.49 31.50 11.00
CA LEU A 153 -29.12 30.11 11.21
C LEU A 153 -28.61 29.53 9.90
N LEU A 154 -27.37 29.05 9.90
CA LEU A 154 -26.74 28.41 8.76
C LEU A 154 -26.67 26.91 9.01
N HIS A 155 -27.09 26.12 8.03
CA HIS A 155 -27.05 24.67 8.09
C HIS A 155 -25.86 24.15 7.29
N GLU A 156 -25.08 23.26 7.90
CA GLU A 156 -23.96 22.59 7.26
C GLU A 156 -23.95 21.10 7.60
N GLN A 157 -23.19 20.36 6.79
CA GLN A 157 -23.00 18.93 6.98
C GLN A 157 -21.52 18.65 7.22
N ILE A 158 -21.22 17.98 8.34
CA ILE A 158 -19.91 17.40 8.62
C ILE A 158 -20.00 15.91 8.33
N SER A 159 -19.09 15.40 7.51
CA SER A 159 -18.96 13.96 7.30
C SER A 159 -17.51 13.54 7.01
N MET A 160 -17.28 12.25 6.79
CA MET A 160 -15.93 11.78 6.47
C MET A 160 -15.49 12.39 5.14
N ASN A 161 -14.25 12.91 5.09
CA ASN A 161 -13.71 13.69 3.97
C ASN A 161 -14.44 15.02 3.66
N ARG A 162 -15.35 15.48 4.52
CA ARG A 162 -16.02 16.79 4.45
C ARG A 162 -16.02 17.46 5.83
N ILE A 163 -14.97 18.22 6.09
CA ILE A 163 -14.84 18.99 7.34
C ILE A 163 -15.63 20.30 7.29
N PHE A 164 -16.12 20.74 8.45
CA PHE A 164 -16.65 22.09 8.61
C PHE A 164 -15.53 23.05 9.00
N THR A 165 -15.48 24.22 8.38
CA THR A 165 -14.46 25.23 8.64
C THR A 165 -15.09 26.61 8.84
N SER A 166 -14.77 27.27 9.95
CA SER A 166 -15.25 28.62 10.25
C SER A 166 -14.24 29.38 11.12
N GLN A 167 -13.94 30.63 10.76
CA GLN A 167 -13.05 31.54 11.50
C GLN A 167 -11.70 30.92 11.94
N GLY A 168 -11.11 30.04 11.12
CA GLY A 168 -9.85 29.34 11.42
C GLY A 168 -9.99 28.06 12.24
N PHE A 169 -11.19 27.75 12.74
CA PHE A 169 -11.52 26.47 13.36
C PHE A 169 -11.96 25.45 12.30
N ARG A 170 -11.60 24.19 12.52
CA ARG A 170 -11.92 23.05 11.66
C ARG A 170 -12.46 21.93 12.51
N PHE A 171 -13.60 21.38 12.08
CA PHE A 171 -14.31 20.32 12.78
C PHE A 171 -14.39 19.11 11.86
N TYR A 172 -13.99 17.96 12.39
CA TYR A 172 -14.11 16.70 11.69
C TYR A 172 -14.69 15.64 12.62
N GLN A 173 -15.42 14.70 12.03
CA GLN A 173 -16.04 13.60 12.75
C GLN A 173 -14.96 12.67 13.31
N SER A 174 -14.90 12.49 14.64
CA SER A 174 -13.96 11.57 15.28
C SER A 174 -14.62 10.30 15.81
N SER A 175 -15.78 10.41 16.45
CA SER A 175 -16.54 9.27 16.96
C SER A 175 -18.01 9.68 17.17
N PHE A 176 -18.85 8.76 17.63
CA PHE A 176 -20.26 9.01 17.93
C PHE A 176 -20.64 8.20 19.17
N ASP A 177 -21.75 8.54 19.80
CA ASP A 177 -22.22 7.84 20.99
C ASP A 177 -22.78 6.46 20.63
N ASP A 178 -22.69 5.49 21.53
CA ASP A 178 -23.16 4.12 21.30
C ASP A 178 -24.67 4.04 20.98
N ASP A 179 -25.45 5.04 21.42
CA ASP A 179 -26.88 5.15 21.13
C ASP A 179 -27.19 5.77 19.75
N GLY A 180 -26.15 6.21 19.02
CA GLY A 180 -26.24 6.83 17.70
C GLY A 180 -26.90 8.21 17.69
N LYS A 181 -27.04 8.88 18.84
CA LYS A 181 -27.70 10.19 18.93
C LYS A 181 -26.73 11.35 19.05
N GLY A 182 -25.62 11.17 19.76
CA GLY A 182 -24.58 12.17 19.92
C GLY A 182 -23.41 11.99 18.96
N SER A 183 -22.73 13.10 18.69
CA SER A 183 -21.60 13.16 17.76
C SER A 183 -20.40 13.79 18.43
N TRP A 184 -19.24 13.13 18.33
CA TRP A 184 -17.97 13.67 18.78
C TRP A 184 -17.20 14.23 17.60
N LEU A 185 -16.90 15.52 17.68
CA LEU A 185 -16.11 16.24 16.71
C LEU A 185 -14.76 16.61 17.31
N THR A 186 -13.69 16.40 16.56
CA THR A 186 -12.39 16.97 16.91
C THR A 186 -12.28 18.36 16.30
N VAL A 187 -11.73 19.29 17.09
CA VAL A 187 -11.59 20.71 16.75
C VAL A 187 -10.11 21.02 16.60
N ASN A 188 -9.74 21.60 15.46
CA ASN A 188 -8.41 22.14 15.21
C ASN A 188 -8.51 23.62 14.84
N TYR A 189 -7.88 24.47 15.63
CA TYR A 189 -7.71 25.90 15.32
C TYR A 189 -6.31 26.12 14.78
N ASP A 190 -6.20 26.52 13.51
CA ASP A 190 -4.93 26.93 12.88
C ASP A 190 -5.22 27.90 11.71
N PRO A 191 -5.27 29.21 12.00
CA PRO A 191 -5.65 30.22 11.00
C PRO A 191 -4.56 30.48 9.95
N TRP A 192 -3.28 30.30 10.29
CA TRP A 192 -2.16 30.74 9.45
C TRP A 192 -1.17 29.63 9.11
N GLY A 193 -0.84 28.76 10.06
CA GLY A 193 0.28 27.82 9.92
C GLY A 193 0.05 26.80 8.80
N THR A 194 -1.16 26.24 8.71
CA THR A 194 -1.55 25.36 7.60
C THR A 194 -1.39 26.04 6.24
N GLY A 195 -1.81 27.30 6.10
CA GLY A 195 -1.71 28.06 4.85
C GLY A 195 -0.25 28.29 4.43
N VAL A 196 0.61 28.67 5.39
CA VAL A 196 2.05 28.85 5.15
C VAL A 196 2.73 27.54 4.78
N THR A 197 2.40 26.45 5.49
CA THR A 197 2.93 25.11 5.18
C THR A 197 2.54 24.66 3.78
N TYR A 198 1.30 24.92 3.36
CA TYR A 198 0.82 24.58 2.02
C TYR A 198 1.48 25.42 0.93
N ALA A 199 1.70 26.71 1.18
CA ALA A 199 2.51 27.54 0.27
C ALA A 199 3.91 26.95 0.11
N GLY A 200 4.52 26.50 1.22
CA GLY A 200 5.79 25.77 1.22
C GLY A 200 5.73 24.50 0.37
N TYR A 201 4.73 23.65 0.54
CA TYR A 201 4.58 22.43 -0.26
C TYR A 201 4.34 22.69 -1.75
N ILE A 202 3.52 23.68 -2.12
CA ILE A 202 3.31 24.07 -3.52
C ILE A 202 4.64 24.52 -4.13
N LEU A 203 5.40 25.34 -3.38
CA LEU A 203 6.72 25.81 -3.79
C LEU A 203 7.71 24.64 -3.96
N LEU A 204 7.66 23.64 -3.07
CA LEU A 204 8.43 22.41 -3.16
C LEU A 204 8.08 21.66 -4.45
N GLY A 205 6.80 21.40 -4.70
CA GLY A 205 6.32 20.71 -5.91
C GLY A 205 6.74 21.40 -7.20
N LEU A 206 6.52 22.72 -7.29
CA LEU A 206 6.94 23.53 -8.44
C LEU A 206 8.46 23.51 -8.64
N SER A 207 9.24 23.58 -7.54
CA SER A 207 10.70 23.52 -7.62
C SER A 207 11.21 22.18 -8.13
N MET A 208 10.57 21.06 -7.74
CA MET A 208 10.96 19.72 -8.18
C MET A 208 10.62 19.50 -9.65
N ILE A 209 9.44 19.93 -10.10
CA ILE A 209 9.06 19.93 -11.53
C ILE A 209 10.07 20.76 -12.32
N TRP A 210 10.40 21.96 -11.86
CA TRP A 210 11.40 22.80 -12.52
C TRP A 210 12.78 22.13 -12.57
N LEU A 211 13.21 21.46 -11.51
CA LEU A 211 14.48 20.70 -11.49
C LEU A 211 14.51 19.60 -12.57
N LEU A 212 13.38 18.94 -12.84
CA LEU A 212 13.25 17.94 -13.91
C LEU A 212 13.37 18.54 -15.32
N PHE A 213 12.90 19.78 -15.55
CA PHE A 213 12.87 20.38 -16.90
C PHE A 213 13.96 21.44 -17.18
N SER A 214 14.66 21.94 -16.16
CA SER A 214 15.62 23.04 -16.31
C SER A 214 16.81 22.72 -17.24
N ARG A 215 17.28 23.72 -18.00
CA ARG A 215 18.41 23.59 -18.95
C ARG A 215 19.77 23.33 -18.27
N SER A 216 19.88 23.59 -16.98
CA SER A 216 21.12 23.49 -16.19
C SER A 216 21.15 22.31 -15.20
N SER A 217 20.13 21.44 -15.17
CA SER A 217 20.11 20.29 -14.26
C SER A 217 20.94 19.13 -14.79
N ASP A 218 21.63 18.44 -13.88
CA ASP A 218 22.36 17.20 -14.18
C ASP A 218 21.44 16.15 -14.84
N PHE A 219 20.13 16.19 -14.53
CA PHE A 219 19.10 15.34 -15.12
C PHE A 219 18.94 15.54 -16.65
N ARG A 220 18.87 16.78 -17.16
CA ARG A 220 18.76 17.02 -18.61
C ARG A 220 20.05 16.69 -19.36
N ARG A 221 21.22 16.88 -18.71
CA ARG A 221 22.51 16.41 -19.21
C ARG A 221 22.56 14.89 -19.34
N LEU A 222 21.99 14.18 -18.36
CA LEU A 222 21.85 12.72 -18.38
C LEU A 222 20.84 12.25 -19.44
N LEU A 223 19.76 13.01 -19.69
CA LEU A 223 18.72 12.70 -20.71
C LEU A 223 19.14 12.97 -22.16
N ASN A 224 20.07 13.90 -22.38
CA ASN A 224 20.55 14.25 -23.72
C ASN A 224 21.74 13.40 -24.19
N HIS A 225 22.16 12.42 -23.40
CA HIS A 225 23.24 11.51 -23.77
C HIS A 225 22.87 10.71 -25.04
N PRO A 226 23.79 10.53 -26.02
CA PRO A 226 23.47 9.95 -27.34
C PRO A 226 22.85 8.55 -27.31
N LEU A 227 23.01 7.82 -26.21
CA LEU A 227 22.38 6.51 -25.94
C LEU A 227 20.86 6.58 -25.64
N LEU A 228 20.25 7.77 -25.56
CA LEU A 228 18.83 7.97 -25.24
C LEU A 228 17.89 8.15 -26.43
N LYS A 229 18.42 8.49 -27.60
CA LYS A 229 17.60 9.04 -28.70
C LYS A 229 16.84 7.99 -29.53
N LYS A 230 16.79 6.73 -29.10
CA LYS A 230 16.09 5.66 -29.83
C LYS A 230 15.04 5.00 -28.92
N GLY A 231 13.79 5.42 -29.07
CA GLY A 231 12.66 4.73 -28.45
C GLY A 231 11.31 5.33 -28.83
N GLY A 232 10.60 4.67 -29.74
CA GLY A 232 9.21 4.94 -30.11
C GLY A 232 8.43 3.64 -30.35
N VAL A 233 7.31 3.55 -29.63
CA VAL A 233 6.02 2.79 -29.68
C VAL A 233 5.75 1.74 -30.79
N PHE A 234 5.17 0.58 -30.41
CA PHE A 234 3.95 -0.03 -31.02
C PHE A 234 3.29 -1.13 -30.14
N ILE A 235 1.98 -1.37 -30.36
CA ILE A 235 0.94 -2.10 -29.59
C ILE A 235 0.36 -3.31 -30.37
N LEU A 236 -0.23 -4.29 -29.65
CA LEU A 236 -1.07 -5.46 -30.03
C LEU A 236 -0.39 -6.56 -30.90
N PHE A 237 -0.61 -7.87 -30.72
CA PHE A 237 -1.85 -8.62 -30.46
C PHE A 237 -1.63 -9.88 -29.57
N ILE A 238 -2.69 -10.35 -28.89
CA ILE A 238 -2.80 -11.64 -28.14
C ILE A 238 -3.82 -12.55 -28.83
N PHE A 239 -3.50 -13.85 -28.96
CA PHE A 239 -4.29 -15.09 -28.76
C PHE A 239 -3.44 -16.23 -29.39
N CYS A 240 -3.28 -17.45 -28.90
CA CYS A 240 -4.14 -18.46 -28.29
C CYS A 240 -3.25 -19.44 -27.51
N LEU A 241 -3.75 -20.06 -26.43
CA LEU A 241 -3.89 -21.52 -26.27
C LEU A 241 -4.37 -21.83 -24.84
N ALA A 242 -5.67 -22.15 -24.72
CA ALA A 242 -6.21 -22.84 -23.56
C ALA A 242 -6.22 -24.34 -23.89
N GLY A 243 -5.34 -25.09 -23.24
CA GLY A 243 -5.42 -26.56 -23.22
C GLY A 243 -6.31 -26.98 -22.07
N ASN A 244 -7.49 -27.52 -22.36
CA ASN A 244 -8.28 -28.25 -21.38
C ASN A 244 -7.60 -29.59 -21.12
N MET A 245 -7.15 -29.82 -19.88
CA MET A 245 -6.86 -31.17 -19.41
C MET A 245 -8.04 -31.64 -18.57
N GLN A 246 -8.76 -32.60 -19.13
CA GLN A 246 -9.87 -33.27 -18.49
C GLN A 246 -9.31 -34.44 -17.67
N ALA A 247 -9.42 -34.36 -16.35
CA ALA A 247 -9.17 -35.48 -15.46
C ALA A 247 -10.50 -36.11 -15.04
N GLN A 248 -10.59 -37.44 -15.13
CA GLN A 248 -11.81 -38.20 -14.84
C GLN A 248 -11.70 -38.97 -13.51
N LYS A 249 -12.88 -39.23 -12.90
CA LYS A 249 -13.23 -40.01 -11.68
C LYS A 249 -13.07 -39.26 -10.35
N LYS A 250 -14.05 -39.22 -9.43
CA LYS A 250 -15.04 -40.21 -8.95
C LYS A 250 -16.39 -39.48 -8.68
N LEU A 251 -17.54 -40.13 -8.90
CA LEU A 251 -18.87 -39.51 -8.72
C LEU A 251 -19.18 -39.28 -7.23
N LEU A 252 -19.07 -38.03 -6.78
CA LEU A 252 -19.83 -37.55 -5.62
C LEU A 252 -21.22 -37.09 -6.11
N PRO A 253 -22.29 -37.25 -5.31
CA PRO A 253 -23.59 -36.69 -5.65
C PRO A 253 -23.50 -35.15 -5.61
N ALA A 254 -23.68 -34.54 -6.78
CA ALA A 254 -23.60 -33.10 -6.97
C ALA A 254 -24.57 -32.67 -8.08
N LEU A 255 -24.89 -31.37 -8.12
CA LEU A 255 -25.72 -30.77 -9.17
C LEU A 255 -25.17 -31.07 -10.57
N LYS A 256 -26.08 -31.16 -11.56
CA LYS A 256 -25.67 -31.21 -12.97
C LYS A 256 -24.91 -29.93 -13.32
N ARG A 257 -23.93 -30.03 -14.23
CA ARG A 257 -23.07 -28.90 -14.58
C ARG A 257 -23.86 -27.68 -15.08
N THR A 258 -24.90 -27.88 -15.87
CA THR A 258 -25.77 -26.81 -16.37
C THR A 258 -26.53 -26.08 -15.25
N GLN A 259 -26.97 -26.81 -14.22
CA GLN A 259 -27.62 -26.22 -13.04
C GLN A 259 -26.62 -25.43 -12.21
N ALA A 260 -25.39 -25.94 -12.05
CA ALA A 260 -24.31 -25.23 -11.38
C ALA A 260 -23.87 -23.96 -12.12
N ASP A 261 -23.79 -23.99 -13.46
CA ASP A 261 -23.44 -22.82 -14.27
C ASP A 261 -24.56 -21.74 -14.27
N SER A 262 -25.83 -22.16 -14.11
CA SER A 262 -26.95 -21.25 -13.87
C SER A 262 -26.85 -20.63 -12.48
N LEU A 263 -26.64 -21.47 -11.45
CA LEU A 263 -26.49 -21.02 -10.07
C LEU A 263 -25.30 -20.07 -9.92
N ALA A 264 -24.20 -20.27 -10.65
CA ALA A 264 -23.03 -19.40 -10.64
C ALA A 264 -23.32 -17.94 -11.01
N GLN A 265 -24.36 -17.69 -11.82
CA GLN A 265 -24.77 -16.36 -12.29
C GLN A 265 -25.78 -15.68 -11.38
N GLU A 266 -26.43 -16.43 -10.46
CA GLU A 266 -27.32 -15.86 -9.46
C GLU A 266 -26.58 -14.86 -8.58
N GLN A 267 -27.30 -13.86 -8.05
CA GLN A 267 -26.69 -12.79 -7.27
C GLN A 267 -27.02 -12.94 -5.78
N VAL A 268 -26.04 -12.65 -4.94
CA VAL A 268 -26.15 -12.72 -3.48
C VAL A 268 -25.41 -11.56 -2.84
N ILE A 269 -25.77 -11.22 -1.61
CA ILE A 269 -25.01 -10.28 -0.79
C ILE A 269 -23.93 -11.07 -0.05
N TYR A 270 -22.68 -10.69 -0.24
CA TYR A 270 -21.52 -11.34 0.38
C TYR A 270 -20.41 -10.32 0.60
N HIS A 271 -19.88 -10.27 1.83
CA HIS A 271 -18.93 -9.24 2.28
C HIS A 271 -19.39 -7.81 1.95
N ASP A 272 -20.64 -7.51 2.32
CA ASP A 272 -21.23 -6.17 2.19
C ASP A 272 -21.28 -5.62 0.76
N ARG A 273 -21.30 -6.49 -0.26
CA ARG A 273 -21.64 -6.11 -1.63
C ARG A 273 -22.43 -7.20 -2.34
N VAL A 274 -23.11 -6.81 -3.42
CA VAL A 274 -23.71 -7.76 -4.36
C VAL A 274 -22.59 -8.43 -5.17
N VAL A 275 -22.63 -9.75 -5.24
CA VAL A 275 -21.70 -10.59 -6.01
C VAL A 275 -22.44 -11.70 -6.76
N PRO A 276 -21.86 -12.27 -7.83
CA PRO A 276 -22.29 -13.56 -8.33
C PRO A 276 -22.08 -14.64 -7.27
N PHE A 277 -23.00 -15.59 -7.19
CA PHE A 277 -22.95 -16.74 -6.27
C PHE A 277 -21.65 -17.52 -6.40
N ASN A 278 -21.05 -17.56 -7.61
CA ASN A 278 -19.73 -18.12 -7.85
C ASN A 278 -18.64 -17.55 -6.93
N THR A 279 -18.67 -16.25 -6.64
CA THR A 279 -17.68 -15.61 -5.75
C THR A 279 -17.79 -16.16 -4.33
N LEU A 280 -19.01 -16.18 -3.78
CA LEU A 280 -19.28 -16.78 -2.47
C LEU A 280 -18.89 -18.27 -2.45
N ALA A 281 -19.25 -19.01 -3.48
CA ALA A 281 -18.99 -20.45 -3.55
C ALA A 281 -17.50 -20.78 -3.65
N ARG A 282 -16.76 -20.02 -4.47
CA ARG A 282 -15.31 -20.17 -4.59
C ARG A 282 -14.62 -19.85 -3.28
N ASP A 283 -15.01 -18.76 -2.61
CA ASP A 283 -14.42 -18.34 -1.33
C ASP A 283 -14.61 -19.41 -0.26
N PHE A 284 -15.81 -19.99 -0.18
CA PHE A 284 -16.12 -21.10 0.70
C PHE A 284 -15.16 -22.29 0.51
N ILE A 285 -14.98 -22.75 -0.73
CA ILE A 285 -14.08 -23.89 -1.01
C ILE A 285 -12.63 -23.53 -0.79
N GLN A 286 -12.21 -22.36 -1.20
CA GLN A 286 -10.82 -21.93 -1.05
C GLN A 286 -10.45 -21.81 0.43
N LYS A 287 -11.38 -21.37 1.29
CA LYS A 287 -11.18 -21.34 2.75
C LYS A 287 -11.09 -22.75 3.34
N LEU A 288 -11.96 -23.67 2.92
CA LEU A 288 -11.99 -25.04 3.43
C LEU A 288 -10.79 -25.87 2.96
N THR A 289 -10.53 -25.88 1.65
CA THR A 289 -9.59 -26.80 0.98
C THR A 289 -8.23 -26.16 0.65
N GLY A 290 -8.18 -24.84 0.50
CA GLY A 290 -7.02 -24.12 -0.04
C GLY A 290 -6.97 -24.05 -1.57
N GLU A 291 -7.85 -24.74 -2.29
CA GLU A 291 -7.90 -24.82 -3.75
C GLU A 291 -9.18 -24.17 -4.32
N ALA A 292 -9.18 -23.84 -5.61
CA ALA A 292 -10.31 -23.20 -6.27
C ALA A 292 -11.41 -24.18 -6.75
N SER A 293 -11.13 -25.48 -6.71
CA SER A 293 -12.06 -26.56 -7.05
C SER A 293 -11.75 -27.81 -6.22
N TYR A 294 -12.72 -28.71 -6.09
CA TYR A 294 -12.55 -29.93 -5.32
C TYR A 294 -12.87 -31.15 -6.18
N LYS A 295 -11.87 -32.02 -6.41
CA LYS A 295 -12.02 -33.26 -7.20
C LYS A 295 -12.69 -33.09 -8.57
N GLY A 296 -12.45 -31.93 -9.22
CA GLY A 296 -13.03 -31.59 -10.53
C GLY A 296 -14.45 -31.03 -10.50
N LEU A 297 -15.07 -30.91 -9.32
CA LEU A 297 -16.36 -30.23 -9.12
C LEU A 297 -16.15 -28.72 -9.06
N THR A 298 -17.11 -27.97 -9.61
CA THR A 298 -17.12 -26.51 -9.45
C THR A 298 -17.53 -26.10 -8.05
N PRO A 299 -17.28 -24.83 -7.69
CA PRO A 299 -17.66 -24.40 -6.37
C PRO A 299 -19.15 -24.50 -6.03
N GLU A 300 -20.00 -24.23 -7.01
CA GLU A 300 -21.45 -24.31 -6.88
C GLU A 300 -21.92 -25.76 -6.73
N GLN A 301 -21.24 -26.71 -7.38
CA GLN A 301 -21.53 -28.14 -7.24
C GLN A 301 -21.25 -28.64 -5.83
N VAL A 302 -20.20 -28.13 -5.18
CA VAL A 302 -19.86 -28.50 -3.79
C VAL A 302 -20.85 -27.89 -2.81
N ILE A 303 -21.18 -26.60 -2.92
CA ILE A 303 -22.20 -25.98 -2.05
C ILE A 303 -23.57 -26.65 -2.26
N GLY A 304 -23.98 -26.88 -3.51
CA GLY A 304 -25.20 -27.62 -3.81
C GLY A 304 -25.16 -29.04 -3.25
N GLY A 305 -23.98 -29.67 -3.23
CA GLY A 305 -23.76 -30.96 -2.59
C GLY A 305 -24.00 -30.92 -1.08
N TRP A 306 -23.44 -29.94 -0.37
CA TRP A 306 -23.66 -29.73 1.07
C TRP A 306 -25.14 -29.49 1.40
N LEU A 307 -25.84 -28.72 0.58
CA LEU A 307 -27.26 -28.40 0.79
C LEU A 307 -28.19 -29.59 0.51
N LEU A 308 -27.90 -30.37 -0.54
CA LEU A 308 -28.78 -31.46 -0.98
C LEU A 308 -28.44 -32.82 -0.37
N TYR A 309 -27.17 -33.03 0.02
CA TYR A 309 -26.64 -34.32 0.48
C TYR A 309 -25.71 -34.19 1.70
N PRO A 310 -26.11 -33.49 2.78
CA PRO A 310 -25.21 -33.20 3.91
C PRO A 310 -24.59 -34.46 4.54
N GLU A 311 -25.33 -35.57 4.62
CA GLU A 311 -24.85 -36.84 5.19
C GLU A 311 -23.61 -37.40 4.46
N VAL A 312 -23.51 -37.17 3.15
CA VAL A 312 -22.35 -37.60 2.34
C VAL A 312 -21.18 -36.64 2.56
N TRP A 313 -21.45 -35.33 2.54
CA TRP A 313 -20.43 -34.29 2.60
C TRP A 313 -19.81 -34.13 4.00
N ARG A 314 -20.55 -34.41 5.07
CA ARG A 314 -20.02 -34.47 6.45
C ARG A 314 -18.90 -35.49 6.62
N ASN A 315 -18.95 -36.57 5.85
CA ASN A 315 -17.99 -37.67 5.88
C ASN A 315 -16.87 -37.54 4.84
N GLU A 316 -16.90 -36.51 4.00
CA GLU A 316 -15.88 -36.26 3.00
C GLU A 316 -14.69 -35.50 3.63
N PRO A 317 -13.44 -35.97 3.49
CA PRO A 317 -12.26 -35.30 4.03
C PRO A 317 -11.95 -34.05 3.17
N LEU A 318 -12.61 -32.94 3.50
CA LEU A 318 -12.58 -31.69 2.74
C LEU A 318 -11.92 -30.54 3.52
N ILE A 319 -11.92 -30.57 4.85
CA ILE A 319 -11.40 -29.48 5.69
C ILE A 319 -9.88 -29.60 5.82
N CYS A 320 -9.11 -28.73 5.17
CA CYS A 320 -7.65 -28.76 5.25
C CYS A 320 -7.14 -28.14 6.56
N ILE A 321 -6.35 -28.91 7.33
CA ILE A 321 -5.66 -28.48 8.54
C ILE A 321 -4.16 -28.55 8.28
N LYS A 322 -3.48 -27.41 8.19
CA LYS A 322 -2.05 -27.34 7.84
C LYS A 322 -1.11 -27.61 9.02
N ASN A 323 -1.56 -27.32 10.24
CA ASN A 323 -0.74 -27.43 11.44
C ASN A 323 -0.63 -28.90 11.88
N THR A 324 0.60 -29.40 11.97
CA THR A 324 0.90 -30.80 12.31
C THR A 324 0.56 -31.15 13.76
N GLU A 325 0.73 -30.23 14.70
CA GLU A 325 0.39 -30.43 16.12
C GLU A 325 -1.13 -30.61 16.28
N LEU A 326 -1.93 -29.79 15.58
CA LEU A 326 -3.38 -29.92 15.56
C LEU A 326 -3.84 -31.22 14.88
N GLN A 327 -3.15 -31.65 13.81
CA GLN A 327 -3.42 -32.95 13.17
C GLN A 327 -3.19 -34.12 14.15
N HIS A 328 -2.09 -34.09 14.91
CA HIS A 328 -1.81 -35.10 15.93
C HIS A 328 -2.84 -35.08 17.05
N LEU A 329 -3.24 -33.89 17.53
CA LEU A 329 -4.25 -33.73 18.58
C LEU A 329 -5.61 -34.33 18.15
N LEU A 330 -5.96 -34.17 16.88
CA LEU A 330 -7.22 -34.69 16.32
C LEU A 330 -7.14 -36.16 15.85
N ASN A 331 -5.96 -36.79 15.92
CA ASN A 331 -5.66 -38.13 15.40
C ASN A 331 -5.90 -38.29 13.89
N LEU A 332 -5.57 -37.26 13.10
CA LEU A 332 -5.77 -37.27 11.65
C LEU A 332 -4.62 -38.01 10.94
N GLN A 333 -4.99 -38.92 10.03
CA GLN A 333 -4.04 -39.65 9.18
C GLN A 333 -3.60 -38.83 7.96
N THR A 334 -4.37 -37.81 7.59
CA THR A 334 -4.10 -36.93 6.45
C THR A 334 -4.36 -35.48 6.85
N PRO A 335 -3.80 -34.48 6.15
CA PRO A 335 -4.06 -33.07 6.44
C PRO A 335 -5.50 -32.63 6.14
N TYR A 336 -6.37 -33.52 5.66
CA TYR A 336 -7.78 -33.24 5.40
C TYR A 336 -8.65 -33.97 6.44
N ALA A 337 -9.39 -33.19 7.22
CA ALA A 337 -10.37 -33.67 8.18
C ALA A 337 -11.77 -33.75 7.55
N ARG A 338 -12.57 -34.70 8.05
CA ARG A 338 -14.02 -34.74 7.86
C ARG A 338 -14.67 -33.82 8.88
N LEU A 339 -15.91 -33.38 8.63
CA LEU A 339 -16.65 -32.64 9.66
C LEU A 339 -16.85 -33.53 10.89
N THR A 340 -17.15 -34.81 10.68
CA THR A 340 -17.34 -35.80 11.75
C THR A 340 -16.09 -36.03 12.60
N ASP A 341 -14.87 -35.82 12.07
CA ASP A 341 -13.64 -35.96 12.86
C ASP A 341 -13.51 -34.85 13.93
N LEU A 342 -14.24 -33.73 13.79
CA LEU A 342 -14.17 -32.56 14.67
C LEU A 342 -15.25 -32.57 15.77
N PHE A 343 -16.15 -33.54 15.75
CA PHE A 343 -17.22 -33.70 16.73
C PHE A 343 -17.17 -35.09 17.38
N ASP A 344 -17.41 -35.15 18.68
CA ASP A 344 -17.67 -36.38 19.41
C ASP A 344 -19.15 -36.38 19.85
N GLY A 345 -20.01 -37.01 19.06
CA GLY A 345 -21.46 -36.86 19.17
C GLY A 345 -21.90 -35.41 18.94
N SER A 346 -22.46 -34.76 19.97
CA SER A 346 -22.85 -33.34 19.94
C SER A 346 -21.75 -32.39 20.43
N VAL A 347 -20.63 -32.93 20.94
CA VAL A 347 -19.56 -32.14 21.54
C VAL A 347 -18.53 -31.75 20.49
N TYR A 348 -18.27 -30.45 20.36
CA TYR A 348 -17.24 -29.93 19.46
C TYR A 348 -15.85 -30.06 20.08
N ARG A 349 -14.98 -30.87 19.47
CA ARG A 349 -13.69 -31.29 20.05
C ARG A 349 -12.73 -30.11 20.28
N LEU A 350 -12.78 -29.07 19.46
CA LEU A 350 -11.85 -27.93 19.56
C LEU A 350 -12.26 -26.88 20.62
N ARG A 351 -13.47 -26.98 21.20
CA ARG A 351 -13.97 -25.99 22.16
C ARG A 351 -13.10 -25.87 23.42
N GLU A 352 -12.71 -27.01 24.01
CA GLU A 352 -11.87 -27.00 25.21
C GLU A 352 -10.45 -26.52 24.91
N HIS A 353 -9.91 -26.89 23.75
CA HIS A 353 -8.57 -26.46 23.32
C HIS A 353 -8.52 -24.97 23.02
N TRP A 354 -9.57 -24.42 22.41
CA TRP A 354 -9.73 -22.99 22.21
C TRP A 354 -9.71 -22.23 23.54
N GLN A 355 -10.48 -22.68 24.53
CA GLN A 355 -10.54 -22.05 25.85
C GLN A 355 -9.19 -22.08 26.59
N ARG A 356 -8.40 -23.15 26.42
CA ARG A 356 -7.06 -23.27 27.04
C ARG A 356 -6.01 -22.39 26.37
N GLU A 357 -6.10 -22.21 25.06
CA GLU A 357 -5.15 -21.42 24.26
C GLU A 357 -5.59 -19.95 24.09
N GLN A 358 -6.75 -19.56 24.64
CA GLN A 358 -7.32 -18.23 24.47
C GLN A 358 -6.39 -17.15 25.06
N GLY A 359 -5.99 -16.19 24.22
CA GLY A 359 -5.07 -15.10 24.61
C GLY A 359 -3.59 -15.40 24.38
N GLN A 360 -3.21 -16.62 24.01
CA GLN A 360 -1.84 -16.95 23.61
C GLN A 360 -1.64 -16.69 22.10
N GLN A 361 -0.57 -15.98 21.73
CA GLN A 361 -0.18 -15.84 20.32
C GLN A 361 0.59 -17.08 19.79
N SER A 362 0.14 -18.29 20.13
CA SER A 362 0.76 -19.55 19.71
C SER A 362 0.37 -19.91 18.27
N LYS A 363 1.24 -20.66 17.56
CA LYS A 363 0.91 -21.17 16.21
C LYS A 363 -0.24 -22.20 16.24
N LEU A 364 -0.43 -22.87 17.38
CA LEU A 364 -1.52 -23.80 17.62
C LEU A 364 -2.86 -23.07 17.79
N ALA A 365 -2.90 -22.01 18.61
CA ALA A 365 -4.07 -21.17 18.81
C ALA A 365 -4.63 -20.65 17.48
N LYS A 366 -3.75 -20.12 16.61
CA LYS A 366 -4.14 -19.67 15.26
C LYS A 366 -4.71 -20.80 14.40
N ALA A 367 -4.12 -21.99 14.46
CA ALA A 367 -4.62 -23.14 13.70
C ALA A 367 -5.98 -23.64 14.20
N ILE A 368 -6.22 -23.60 15.52
CA ILE A 368 -7.52 -23.90 16.13
C ILE A 368 -8.55 -22.87 15.65
N GLN A 369 -8.23 -21.57 15.73
CA GLN A 369 -9.10 -20.49 15.24
C GLN A 369 -9.47 -20.69 13.76
N GLU A 370 -8.48 -20.90 12.90
CA GLU A 370 -8.70 -21.10 11.46
C GLU A 370 -9.57 -22.33 11.18
N THR A 371 -9.44 -23.39 11.99
CA THR A 371 -10.25 -24.61 11.85
C THR A 371 -11.68 -24.40 12.37
N ASP A 372 -11.85 -23.66 13.47
CA ASP A 372 -13.15 -23.26 14.01
C ASP A 372 -13.94 -22.39 13.03
N GLU A 373 -13.30 -21.39 12.43
CA GLU A 373 -13.90 -20.56 11.37
C GLU A 373 -14.41 -21.42 10.20
N LYS A 374 -13.64 -22.42 9.76
CA LYS A 374 -14.05 -23.34 8.68
C LYS A 374 -15.27 -24.17 9.05
N VAL A 375 -15.32 -24.68 10.28
CA VAL A 375 -16.48 -25.41 10.79
C VAL A 375 -17.69 -24.49 10.89
N GLY A 376 -17.52 -23.27 11.39
CA GLY A 376 -18.55 -22.25 11.46
C GLY A 376 -19.20 -21.99 10.11
N LEU A 377 -18.41 -21.83 9.04
CA LEU A 377 -18.92 -21.64 7.67
C LEU A 377 -19.79 -22.81 7.20
N ILE A 378 -19.37 -24.06 7.45
CA ILE A 378 -20.16 -25.25 7.09
C ILE A 378 -21.48 -25.27 7.86
N LEU A 379 -21.45 -24.99 9.17
CA LEU A 379 -22.65 -24.97 10.00
C LEU A 379 -23.61 -23.83 9.61
N MET A 380 -23.10 -22.66 9.24
CA MET A 380 -23.91 -21.56 8.71
C MET A 380 -24.58 -21.95 7.39
N LEU A 381 -23.87 -22.68 6.53
CA LEU A 381 -24.42 -23.17 5.27
C LEU A 381 -25.55 -24.18 5.51
N GLU A 382 -25.34 -25.16 6.41
CA GLU A 382 -26.37 -26.14 6.77
C GLU A 382 -27.60 -25.51 7.42
N LYS A 383 -27.43 -24.44 8.20
CA LYS A 383 -28.53 -23.68 8.82
C LYS A 383 -29.22 -22.71 7.86
N GLY A 384 -28.71 -22.54 6.65
CA GLY A 384 -29.26 -21.60 5.67
C GLY A 384 -28.97 -20.12 5.97
N THR A 385 -28.08 -19.81 6.91
CA THR A 385 -27.73 -18.42 7.28
C THR A 385 -26.50 -17.90 6.54
N PHE A 386 -25.83 -18.74 5.73
CA PHE A 386 -24.63 -18.36 4.99
C PHE A 386 -24.92 -17.62 3.68
N ILE A 387 -26.05 -17.91 3.03
CA ILE A 387 -26.42 -17.35 1.73
C ILE A 387 -27.45 -16.24 1.97
N HIS A 388 -27.08 -15.01 1.66
CA HIS A 388 -27.98 -13.85 1.74
C HIS A 388 -28.48 -13.47 0.33
N PRO A 389 -29.72 -13.82 -0.05
CA PRO A 389 -30.28 -13.42 -1.35
C PRO A 389 -30.55 -11.91 -1.39
N LEU A 390 -30.71 -11.36 -2.60
CA LEU A 390 -31.10 -9.96 -2.73
C LEU A 390 -32.52 -9.74 -2.16
N PRO A 391 -32.75 -8.63 -1.44
CA PRO A 391 -34.08 -8.21 -1.01
C PRO A 391 -35.03 -8.04 -2.21
N THR A 392 -36.28 -8.48 -2.06
CA THR A 392 -37.32 -8.34 -3.11
C THR A 392 -37.96 -6.96 -3.15
N ASP A 393 -37.63 -6.08 -2.20
CA ASP A 393 -38.17 -4.73 -2.04
C ASP A 393 -37.46 -3.68 -2.93
N GLY A 394 -36.42 -4.07 -3.67
CA GLY A 394 -35.65 -3.18 -4.54
C GLY A 394 -34.70 -2.23 -3.81
N SER A 395 -34.48 -2.43 -2.50
CA SER A 395 -33.54 -1.64 -1.69
C SER A 395 -32.08 -1.76 -2.15
N VAL A 396 -31.74 -2.87 -2.82
CA VAL A 396 -30.41 -3.17 -3.33
C VAL A 396 -30.45 -3.30 -4.85
N GLN A 397 -29.62 -2.53 -5.54
CA GLN A 397 -29.51 -2.61 -6.99
C GLN A 397 -28.72 -3.87 -7.40
N PRO A 398 -29.26 -4.72 -8.28
CA PRO A 398 -28.53 -5.86 -8.80
C PRO A 398 -27.40 -5.43 -9.73
N LEU A 399 -26.37 -6.26 -9.84
CA LEU A 399 -25.31 -6.11 -10.83
C LEU A 399 -25.87 -6.29 -12.24
N SER A 400 -25.31 -5.53 -13.19
CA SER A 400 -25.55 -5.73 -14.62
C SER A 400 -24.97 -7.06 -15.11
N GLU A 401 -25.49 -7.59 -16.21
CA GLU A 401 -24.96 -8.83 -16.79
C GLU A 401 -23.46 -8.76 -17.13
N LEU A 402 -22.98 -7.58 -17.52
CA LEU A 402 -21.57 -7.37 -17.85
C LEU A 402 -20.69 -7.46 -16.61
N GLU A 403 -21.13 -6.90 -15.48
CA GLU A 403 -20.44 -7.00 -14.20
C GLU A 403 -20.38 -8.45 -13.70
N VAL A 404 -21.50 -9.19 -13.81
CA VAL A 404 -21.53 -10.62 -13.49
C VAL A 404 -20.54 -11.40 -14.35
N LYS A 405 -20.57 -11.22 -15.68
CA LYS A 405 -19.65 -11.91 -16.61
C LYS A 405 -18.19 -11.52 -16.36
N ALA A 406 -17.92 -10.24 -16.05
CA ALA A 406 -16.59 -9.74 -15.72
C ALA A 406 -16.03 -10.39 -14.44
N GLU A 407 -16.84 -10.48 -13.38
CA GLU A 407 -16.44 -11.10 -12.12
C GLU A 407 -16.24 -12.62 -12.26
N LEU A 408 -17.09 -13.30 -13.02
CA LEU A 408 -16.90 -14.72 -13.37
C LEU A 408 -15.59 -14.95 -14.15
N LEU A 409 -15.26 -14.06 -15.09
CA LEU A 409 -13.99 -14.14 -15.84
C LEU A 409 -12.80 -13.91 -14.90
N TYR A 410 -12.87 -12.91 -14.03
CA TYR A 410 -11.83 -12.63 -13.03
C TYR A 410 -11.62 -13.83 -12.11
N ASN A 411 -12.71 -14.47 -11.68
CA ASN A 411 -12.65 -15.59 -10.76
C ASN A 411 -12.06 -16.87 -11.36
N ARG A 412 -12.22 -17.06 -12.68
CA ARG A 412 -11.69 -18.22 -13.39
C ARG A 412 -10.18 -18.17 -13.59
N ILE A 413 -9.60 -16.97 -13.66
CA ILE A 413 -8.19 -16.78 -14.01
C ILE A 413 -7.39 -16.43 -12.75
N PRO A 414 -6.45 -17.28 -12.29
CA PRO A 414 -5.61 -16.99 -11.14
C PRO A 414 -4.45 -16.05 -11.55
N PHE A 415 -4.77 -14.80 -11.91
CA PHE A 415 -3.84 -13.80 -12.46
C PHE A 415 -2.54 -13.70 -11.64
N SER A 416 -2.66 -13.44 -10.34
CA SER A 416 -1.50 -13.24 -9.46
C SER A 416 -0.61 -14.49 -9.38
N LYS A 417 -1.21 -15.69 -9.28
CA LYS A 417 -0.47 -16.96 -9.19
C LYS A 417 0.35 -17.22 -10.45
N ILE A 418 -0.30 -17.08 -11.61
CA ILE A 418 0.36 -17.24 -12.91
C ILE A 418 1.50 -16.24 -13.06
N LEU A 419 1.24 -14.95 -12.78
CA LEU A 419 2.20 -13.88 -12.99
C LEU A 419 3.41 -13.98 -12.08
N PHE A 420 3.26 -14.24 -10.78
CA PHE A 420 4.43 -14.33 -9.90
C PHE A 420 5.31 -15.52 -10.28
N MET A 421 4.72 -16.67 -10.64
CA MET A 421 5.47 -17.87 -11.04
C MET A 421 6.26 -17.60 -12.32
N ILE A 422 5.63 -17.02 -13.34
CA ILE A 422 6.27 -16.68 -14.61
C ILE A 422 7.35 -15.62 -14.39
N ASN A 423 7.03 -14.53 -13.71
CA ASN A 423 7.95 -13.41 -13.54
C ASN A 423 9.17 -13.81 -12.70
N LEU A 424 9.02 -14.58 -11.62
CA LEU A 424 10.17 -15.07 -10.86
C LEU A 424 11.01 -16.06 -11.68
N SER A 425 10.39 -17.00 -12.39
CA SER A 425 11.12 -18.00 -13.19
C SER A 425 11.91 -17.35 -14.33
N LEU A 426 11.26 -16.48 -15.11
CA LEU A 426 11.90 -15.74 -16.20
C LEU A 426 12.90 -14.71 -15.67
N GLY A 427 12.63 -14.11 -14.51
CA GLY A 427 13.53 -13.17 -13.83
C GLY A 427 14.84 -13.84 -13.42
N VAL A 428 14.77 -15.00 -12.76
CA VAL A 428 15.96 -15.77 -12.40
C VAL A 428 16.72 -16.23 -13.64
N LEU A 429 16.02 -16.78 -14.65
CA LEU A 429 16.66 -17.26 -15.88
C LEU A 429 17.36 -16.11 -16.64
N SER A 430 16.68 -14.99 -16.83
CA SER A 430 17.25 -13.82 -17.50
C SER A 430 18.36 -13.15 -16.69
N PHE A 431 18.27 -13.19 -15.34
CA PHE A 431 19.34 -12.70 -14.47
C PHE A 431 20.58 -13.59 -14.53
N LEU A 432 20.42 -14.91 -14.49
CA LEU A 432 21.52 -15.86 -14.64
C LEU A 432 22.18 -15.73 -16.02
N LEU A 433 21.40 -15.54 -17.08
CA LEU A 433 21.93 -15.26 -18.42
C LEU A 433 22.66 -13.92 -18.48
N LEU A 434 22.13 -12.87 -17.85
CA LEU A 434 22.81 -11.59 -17.75
C LEU A 434 24.13 -11.72 -16.99
N LEU A 435 24.13 -12.43 -15.87
CA LEU A 435 25.32 -12.71 -15.07
C LEU A 435 26.31 -13.49 -15.93
N HIS A 436 25.89 -14.61 -16.53
CA HIS A 436 26.73 -15.45 -17.39
C HIS A 436 27.36 -14.66 -18.54
N ASN A 437 26.58 -13.88 -19.28
CA ASN A 437 27.06 -13.02 -20.36
C ASN A 437 27.98 -11.89 -19.86
N SER A 438 27.73 -11.39 -18.65
CA SER A 438 28.59 -10.38 -18.02
C SER A 438 29.89 -10.99 -17.48
N LEU A 439 29.89 -12.29 -17.20
CA LEU A 439 31.02 -13.04 -16.64
C LEU A 439 31.88 -13.76 -17.68
N GLN A 440 31.32 -14.17 -18.82
CA GLN A 440 32.08 -14.78 -19.92
C GLN A 440 32.88 -13.71 -20.66
N ARG A 441 34.20 -13.77 -20.50
CA ARG A 441 35.19 -12.79 -20.97
C ARG A 441 35.62 -12.95 -22.44
N ASN A 442 35.33 -14.07 -23.09
CA ASN A 442 35.72 -14.32 -24.49
C ASN A 442 34.60 -14.04 -25.48
N ILE A 443 34.98 -13.67 -26.71
CA ILE A 443 34.11 -13.51 -27.88
C ILE A 443 33.16 -14.71 -27.92
N LEU A 444 31.90 -14.50 -27.52
CA LEU A 444 30.88 -15.55 -27.63
C LEU A 444 30.94 -16.11 -29.05
N SER A 445 31.00 -17.44 -29.16
CA SER A 445 30.87 -18.13 -30.44
C SER A 445 29.68 -17.56 -31.20
N PRO A 446 29.74 -17.39 -32.55
CA PRO A 446 28.63 -16.83 -33.32
C PRO A 446 27.31 -17.55 -33.04
N LYS A 447 27.32 -18.87 -32.79
CA LYS A 447 26.14 -19.62 -32.33
C LYS A 447 25.62 -19.14 -30.97
N ALA A 448 26.50 -18.94 -30.00
CA ALA A 448 26.14 -18.45 -28.65
C ALA A 448 25.62 -17.00 -28.67
N LYS A 449 26.16 -16.14 -29.55
CA LYS A 449 25.63 -14.78 -29.78
C LYS A 449 24.21 -14.81 -30.35
N THR A 450 23.94 -15.70 -31.30
CA THR A 450 22.59 -15.87 -31.88
C THR A 450 21.61 -16.37 -30.83
N ILE A 451 21.99 -17.37 -30.02
CA ILE A 451 21.17 -17.90 -28.92
C ILE A 451 20.87 -16.80 -27.90
N SER A 452 21.87 -16.03 -27.46
CA SER A 452 21.66 -14.94 -26.50
C SER A 452 20.76 -13.82 -27.06
N ARG A 453 20.85 -13.53 -28.36
CA ARG A 453 19.98 -12.54 -29.01
C ARG A 453 18.54 -13.03 -29.09
N MET A 454 18.34 -14.29 -29.49
CA MET A 454 17.03 -14.92 -29.56
C MET A 454 16.38 -15.00 -28.18
N ALA A 455 17.14 -15.38 -27.15
CA ALA A 455 16.71 -15.36 -25.76
C ALA A 455 16.33 -13.95 -25.30
N GLY A 456 17.13 -12.93 -25.62
CA GLY A 456 16.82 -11.53 -25.31
C GLY A 456 15.50 -11.04 -25.92
N THR A 457 15.23 -11.40 -27.18
CA THR A 457 13.96 -11.10 -27.84
C THR A 457 12.80 -11.84 -27.16
N PHE A 458 12.97 -13.13 -26.86
CA PHE A 458 11.96 -13.93 -26.15
C PHE A 458 11.59 -13.31 -24.80
N PHE A 459 12.58 -12.98 -23.96
CA PHE A 459 12.32 -12.34 -22.67
C PHE A 459 11.66 -10.97 -22.80
N SER A 460 12.03 -10.20 -23.84
CA SER A 460 11.41 -8.90 -24.10
C SER A 460 9.93 -9.06 -24.45
N VAL A 461 9.58 -10.02 -25.32
CA VAL A 461 8.18 -10.32 -25.66
C VAL A 461 7.43 -10.81 -24.42
N ALA A 462 8.02 -11.71 -23.64
CA ALA A 462 7.43 -12.20 -22.40
C ALA A 462 7.17 -11.06 -21.39
N LEU A 463 8.05 -10.06 -21.31
CA LEU A 463 7.89 -8.91 -20.43
C LEU A 463 6.66 -8.08 -20.81
N TYR A 464 6.48 -7.80 -22.12
CA TYR A 464 5.30 -7.09 -22.61
C TYR A 464 4.02 -7.88 -22.40
N LEU A 465 4.05 -9.20 -22.63
CA LEU A 465 2.90 -10.08 -22.38
C LEU A 465 2.53 -10.13 -20.89
N ALA A 466 3.52 -10.23 -20.00
CA ALA A 466 3.31 -10.18 -18.56
C ALA A 466 2.70 -8.85 -18.13
N PHE A 467 3.19 -7.72 -18.69
CA PHE A 467 2.62 -6.40 -18.43
C PHE A 467 1.16 -6.30 -18.88
N ILE A 468 0.84 -6.72 -20.12
CA ILE A 468 -0.53 -6.64 -20.65
C ILE A 468 -1.48 -7.56 -19.87
N PHE A 469 -1.05 -8.79 -19.55
CA PHE A 469 -1.86 -9.73 -18.78
C PHE A 469 -2.12 -9.23 -17.36
N HIS A 470 -1.10 -8.64 -16.71
CA HIS A 470 -1.25 -8.02 -15.40
C HIS A 470 -2.16 -6.79 -15.44
N LEU A 471 -2.00 -5.93 -16.45
CA LEU A 471 -2.86 -4.77 -16.67
C LEU A 471 -4.32 -5.20 -16.89
N ALA A 472 -4.57 -6.24 -17.67
CA ALA A 472 -5.91 -6.77 -17.91
C ALA A 472 -6.56 -7.27 -16.61
N GLY A 473 -5.85 -8.05 -15.80
CA GLY A 473 -6.35 -8.51 -14.50
C GLY A 473 -6.62 -7.34 -13.53
N TYR A 474 -5.74 -6.35 -13.50
CA TYR A 474 -5.89 -5.16 -12.67
C TYR A 474 -7.07 -4.28 -13.11
N CYS A 475 -7.24 -4.04 -14.42
CA CYS A 475 -8.38 -3.29 -14.97
C CYS A 475 -9.70 -4.03 -14.74
N LEU A 476 -9.70 -5.36 -14.84
CA LEU A 476 -10.88 -6.17 -14.54
C LEU A 476 -11.29 -6.05 -13.08
N ARG A 477 -10.31 -6.11 -12.15
CA ARG A 477 -10.56 -5.86 -10.72
C ARG A 477 -11.05 -4.45 -10.45
N TRP A 478 -10.50 -3.44 -11.13
CA TRP A 478 -10.98 -2.05 -11.05
C TRP A 478 -12.45 -1.97 -11.46
N TYR A 479 -12.79 -2.52 -12.63
CA TYR A 479 -14.16 -2.53 -13.13
C TYR A 479 -15.14 -3.19 -12.15
N ILE A 480 -14.80 -4.38 -11.62
CA ILE A 480 -15.65 -5.11 -10.66
C ILE A 480 -15.80 -4.34 -9.34
N GLY A 481 -14.71 -3.73 -8.84
CA GLY A 481 -14.73 -3.01 -7.57
C GLY A 481 -15.34 -1.61 -7.66
N GLY A 482 -15.60 -1.07 -8.86
CA GLY A 482 -16.07 0.30 -9.08
C GLY A 482 -15.07 1.39 -8.67
N ARG A 483 -13.83 1.01 -8.32
CA ARG A 483 -12.80 1.90 -7.78
C ARG A 483 -11.40 1.43 -8.15
N ILE A 484 -10.43 2.34 -8.08
CA ILE A 484 -9.02 1.99 -8.30
C ILE A 484 -8.58 1.00 -7.20
N PRO A 485 -8.04 -0.18 -7.54
CA PRO A 485 -7.61 -1.18 -6.56
C PRO A 485 -6.35 -0.73 -5.80
N LEU A 486 -6.54 0.02 -4.70
CA LEU A 486 -5.48 0.49 -3.80
C LEU A 486 -5.89 0.37 -2.33
N SER A 487 -6.94 -0.40 -2.01
CA SER A 487 -7.56 -0.36 -0.69
C SER A 487 -6.78 -1.10 0.39
N ASN A 488 -5.99 -2.10 0.01
CA ASN A 488 -5.28 -2.98 0.94
C ASN A 488 -3.88 -3.37 0.44
N GLY A 489 -3.16 -4.12 1.26
CA GLY A 489 -1.80 -4.59 0.96
C GLY A 489 -1.72 -5.49 -0.29
N TYR A 490 -2.76 -6.27 -0.58
CA TYR A 490 -2.82 -7.06 -1.81
C TYR A 490 -2.85 -6.16 -3.04
N GLU A 491 -3.82 -5.23 -3.08
CA GLU A 491 -4.07 -4.37 -4.24
C GLU A 491 -2.91 -3.39 -4.51
N THR A 492 -2.36 -2.79 -3.45
CA THR A 492 -1.18 -1.92 -3.55
C THR A 492 0.06 -2.65 -4.07
N MET A 493 0.28 -3.91 -3.69
CA MET A 493 1.35 -4.75 -4.25
C MET A 493 1.12 -5.13 -5.72
N GLN A 494 -0.13 -5.39 -6.14
CA GLN A 494 -0.47 -5.57 -7.56
C GLN A 494 -0.16 -4.29 -8.34
N PHE A 495 -0.53 -3.12 -7.82
CA PHE A 495 -0.22 -1.83 -8.46
C PHE A 495 1.29 -1.57 -8.53
N MET A 496 2.05 -1.90 -7.47
CA MET A 496 3.51 -1.80 -7.50
C MET A 496 4.12 -2.69 -8.58
N ALA A 497 3.67 -3.93 -8.70
CA ALA A 497 4.11 -4.84 -9.75
C ALA A 497 3.82 -4.29 -11.14
N LEU A 498 2.66 -3.63 -11.33
CA LEU A 498 2.30 -2.97 -12.59
C LEU A 498 3.25 -1.81 -12.92
N CYS A 499 3.57 -0.96 -11.92
CA CYS A 499 4.53 0.13 -12.07
C CYS A 499 5.92 -0.41 -12.46
N ILE A 500 6.38 -1.47 -11.79
CA ILE A 500 7.67 -2.12 -12.06
C ILE A 500 7.72 -2.67 -13.49
N LEU A 501 6.68 -3.39 -13.91
CA LEU A 501 6.58 -3.93 -15.27
C LEU A 501 6.53 -2.81 -16.32
N LEU A 502 5.81 -1.72 -16.05
CA LEU A 502 5.78 -0.55 -16.93
C LEU A 502 7.17 0.08 -17.07
N ILE A 503 7.86 0.34 -15.95
CA ILE A 503 9.24 0.88 -15.96
C ILE A 503 10.16 -0.06 -16.74
N ALA A 504 10.02 -1.37 -16.53
CA ALA A 504 10.80 -2.36 -17.25
C ALA A 504 10.53 -2.30 -18.77
N CYS A 505 9.26 -2.31 -19.18
CA CYS A 505 8.81 -2.19 -20.57
C CYS A 505 9.35 -0.92 -21.27
N LEU A 506 9.42 0.19 -20.55
CA LEU A 506 9.90 1.48 -21.08
C LEU A 506 11.43 1.55 -21.19
N LEU A 507 12.16 0.94 -20.26
CA LEU A 507 13.61 1.15 -20.15
C LEU A 507 14.47 -0.05 -20.56
N HIS A 508 13.92 -1.26 -20.67
CA HIS A 508 14.72 -2.47 -20.93
C HIS A 508 15.44 -2.45 -22.28
N ARG A 509 14.82 -1.89 -23.33
CA ARG A 509 15.44 -1.76 -24.67
C ARG A 509 16.71 -0.92 -24.62
N ARG A 510 16.79 -0.03 -23.63
CA ARG A 510 17.94 0.85 -23.44
C ARG A 510 18.95 0.29 -22.42
N PHE A 511 18.46 -0.39 -21.39
CA PHE A 511 19.27 -0.99 -20.34
C PHE A 511 18.89 -2.45 -20.16
N SER A 512 19.71 -3.35 -20.69
CA SER A 512 19.42 -4.79 -20.70
C SER A 512 19.25 -5.40 -19.31
N PHE A 513 19.86 -4.81 -18.27
CA PHE A 513 19.73 -5.25 -16.88
C PHE A 513 18.39 -4.91 -16.23
N ILE A 514 17.62 -3.97 -16.80
CA ILE A 514 16.30 -3.63 -16.27
C ILE A 514 15.31 -4.77 -16.51
N LEU A 515 15.47 -5.55 -17.58
CA LEU A 515 14.60 -6.70 -17.87
C LEU A 515 14.56 -7.73 -16.72
N PRO A 516 15.70 -8.31 -16.28
CA PRO A 516 15.68 -9.28 -15.19
C PRO A 516 15.20 -8.66 -13.88
N PHE A 517 15.54 -7.39 -13.60
CA PHE A 517 15.06 -6.70 -12.41
C PHE A 517 13.56 -6.43 -12.44
N GLY A 518 13.00 -6.08 -13.59
CA GLY A 518 11.57 -5.91 -13.77
C GLY A 518 10.79 -7.19 -13.47
N PHE A 519 11.28 -8.32 -13.99
CA PHE A 519 10.71 -9.63 -13.70
C PHE A 519 10.87 -10.03 -12.23
N LEU A 520 12.06 -9.90 -11.65
CA LEU A 520 12.29 -10.27 -10.25
C LEU A 520 11.47 -9.39 -9.28
N LEU A 521 11.53 -8.07 -9.40
CA LEU A 521 10.83 -7.15 -8.50
C LEU A 521 9.30 -7.29 -8.63
N SER A 522 8.77 -7.39 -9.85
CA SER A 522 7.32 -7.61 -10.03
C SER A 522 6.90 -8.98 -9.53
N GLY A 523 7.70 -10.02 -9.78
CA GLY A 523 7.47 -11.37 -9.27
C GLY A 523 7.45 -11.42 -7.74
N PHE A 524 8.39 -10.76 -7.06
CA PHE A 524 8.39 -10.65 -5.61
C PHE A 524 7.21 -9.84 -5.07
N ALA A 525 6.87 -8.70 -5.68
CA ALA A 525 5.69 -7.91 -5.29
C ALA A 525 4.40 -8.74 -5.39
N LEU A 526 4.23 -9.49 -6.49
CA LEU A 526 3.09 -10.37 -6.70
C LEU A 526 3.09 -11.59 -5.76
N LEU A 527 4.26 -12.13 -5.43
CA LEU A 527 4.40 -13.20 -4.45
C LEU A 527 3.98 -12.72 -3.06
N VAL A 528 4.45 -11.55 -2.63
CA VAL A 528 4.07 -10.93 -1.34
C VAL A 528 2.57 -10.68 -1.31
N SER A 529 2.00 -10.16 -2.40
CA SER A 529 0.56 -9.99 -2.56
C SER A 529 -0.20 -11.31 -2.37
N TYR A 530 0.24 -12.37 -3.05
CA TYR A 530 -0.38 -13.70 -3.00
C TYR A 530 -0.25 -14.39 -1.63
N LEU A 531 0.92 -14.32 -1.00
CA LEU A 531 1.15 -14.90 0.33
C LEU A 531 0.41 -14.11 1.43
N GLY A 532 0.29 -12.79 1.27
CA GLY A 532 -0.43 -11.93 2.21
C GLY A 532 -1.93 -12.22 2.24
N GLN A 533 -2.55 -12.37 1.06
CA GLN A 533 -3.97 -12.72 0.94
C GLN A 533 -4.18 -13.68 -0.25
N MET A 534 -4.29 -14.98 0.03
CA MET A 534 -4.50 -16.00 -1.02
C MET A 534 -5.86 -15.85 -1.73
N ASN A 535 -6.84 -15.24 -1.07
CA ASN A 535 -8.14 -14.91 -1.66
C ASN A 535 -8.57 -13.48 -1.28
N PRO A 536 -8.12 -12.47 -2.02
CA PRO A 536 -8.32 -11.07 -1.69
C PRO A 536 -9.72 -10.61 -2.12
N GLN A 537 -10.60 -10.50 -1.13
CA GLN A 537 -11.97 -10.07 -1.31
C GLN A 537 -12.03 -8.62 -1.81
N ILE A 538 -13.05 -8.32 -2.61
CA ILE A 538 -13.39 -6.95 -2.99
C ILE A 538 -14.49 -6.55 -2.00
N THR A 539 -14.12 -5.79 -0.98
CA THR A 539 -15.04 -5.29 0.06
C THR A 539 -15.37 -3.82 -0.18
N PRO A 540 -16.42 -3.25 0.39
CA PRO A 540 -16.60 -1.80 0.42
C PRO A 540 -15.46 -1.09 1.17
N LEU A 541 -15.26 0.20 0.90
CA LEU A 541 -14.21 0.98 1.56
C LEU A 541 -14.74 1.56 2.88
N MET A 542 -13.87 1.66 3.88
CA MET A 542 -14.16 2.52 5.02
C MET A 542 -14.31 3.98 4.55
N PRO A 543 -15.20 4.78 5.15
CA PRO A 543 -15.55 6.11 4.65
C PRO A 543 -14.34 7.04 4.43
N VAL A 544 -13.38 7.03 5.37
CA VAL A 544 -12.15 7.84 5.30
C VAL A 544 -11.28 7.52 4.08
N LEU A 545 -11.36 6.28 3.57
CA LEU A 545 -10.60 5.81 2.40
C LEU A 545 -11.25 6.20 1.07
N VAL A 546 -12.52 6.64 1.08
CA VAL A 546 -13.27 7.08 -0.11
C VAL A 546 -12.86 8.50 -0.48
N SER A 547 -11.60 8.68 -0.91
CA SER A 547 -11.06 9.98 -1.29
C SER A 547 -10.13 9.89 -2.52
N PRO A 548 -10.33 10.72 -3.56
CA PRO A 548 -9.40 10.80 -4.69
C PRO A 548 -7.98 11.16 -4.27
N TRP A 549 -7.84 12.01 -3.25
CA TRP A 549 -6.53 12.44 -2.74
C TRP A 549 -5.72 11.27 -2.19
N LEU A 550 -6.36 10.36 -1.45
CA LEU A 550 -5.71 9.15 -0.94
C LEU A 550 -5.25 8.24 -2.08
N SER A 551 -6.10 8.02 -3.08
CA SER A 551 -5.78 7.17 -4.23
C SER A 551 -4.56 7.70 -5.01
N ILE A 552 -4.51 9.01 -5.26
CA ILE A 552 -3.36 9.64 -5.91
C ILE A 552 -2.12 9.56 -5.02
N HIS A 553 -2.25 9.86 -3.73
CA HIS A 553 -1.16 9.75 -2.75
C HIS A 553 -0.51 8.36 -2.79
N VAL A 554 -1.31 7.30 -2.59
CA VAL A 554 -0.81 5.91 -2.58
C VAL A 554 -0.15 5.57 -3.91
N SER A 555 -0.76 5.96 -5.03
CA SER A 555 -0.20 5.70 -6.37
C SER A 555 1.19 6.30 -6.57
N LEU A 556 1.39 7.55 -6.16
CA LEU A 556 2.71 8.22 -6.27
C LEU A 556 3.74 7.56 -5.35
N ILE A 557 3.37 7.23 -4.11
CA ILE A 557 4.27 6.53 -3.18
C ILE A 557 4.69 5.15 -3.74
N MET A 558 3.75 4.37 -4.28
CA MET A 558 4.08 3.05 -4.85
C MET A 558 4.98 3.16 -6.10
N MET A 559 4.77 4.18 -6.95
CA MET A 559 5.66 4.47 -8.08
C MET A 559 7.07 4.85 -7.60
N SER A 560 7.18 5.64 -6.53
CA SER A 560 8.46 5.95 -5.90
C SER A 560 9.17 4.68 -5.43
N TYR A 561 8.48 3.83 -4.67
CA TYR A 561 9.06 2.60 -4.12
C TYR A 561 9.53 1.64 -5.21
N ALA A 562 8.78 1.53 -6.32
CA ALA A 562 9.21 0.77 -7.49
C ALA A 562 10.55 1.28 -8.05
N LEU A 563 10.70 2.61 -8.23
CA LEU A 563 11.95 3.21 -8.73
C LEU A 563 13.11 3.04 -7.74
N LEU A 564 12.86 3.21 -6.43
CA LEU A 564 13.88 3.02 -5.39
C LEU A 564 14.35 1.56 -5.30
N ALA A 565 13.45 0.59 -5.53
CA ALA A 565 13.80 -0.83 -5.60
C ALA A 565 14.70 -1.14 -6.81
N PHE A 566 14.45 -0.53 -7.97
CA PHE A 566 15.37 -0.62 -9.11
C PHE A 566 16.76 -0.04 -8.79
N ILE A 567 16.81 1.09 -8.09
CA ILE A 567 18.07 1.72 -7.68
C ILE A 567 18.86 0.80 -6.73
N MET A 568 18.18 0.14 -5.78
CA MET A 568 18.78 -0.85 -4.89
C MET A 568 19.36 -2.04 -5.67
N LEU A 569 18.60 -2.66 -6.58
CA LEU A 569 19.09 -3.80 -7.37
C LEU A 569 20.27 -3.44 -8.28
N ASN A 570 20.25 -2.24 -8.88
CA ASN A 570 21.41 -1.72 -9.60
C ASN A 570 22.64 -1.63 -8.68
N GLY A 571 22.45 -1.22 -7.42
CA GLY A 571 23.50 -1.19 -6.42
C GLY A 571 24.06 -2.58 -6.10
N ILE A 572 23.19 -3.57 -5.91
CA ILE A 572 23.61 -4.96 -5.64
C ILE A 572 24.42 -5.49 -6.83
N LEU A 573 23.96 -5.28 -8.06
CA LEU A 573 24.69 -5.70 -9.26
C LEU A 573 26.06 -5.01 -9.37
N ALA A 574 26.15 -3.71 -9.07
CA ALA A 574 27.43 -3.01 -9.07
C ALA A 574 28.42 -3.60 -8.05
N LEU A 575 27.94 -4.02 -6.86
CA LEU A 575 28.77 -4.70 -5.86
C LEU A 575 29.22 -6.09 -6.32
N CYS A 576 28.31 -6.88 -6.90
CA CYS A 576 28.65 -8.20 -7.44
C CYS A 576 29.71 -8.12 -8.53
N LEU A 577 29.60 -7.14 -9.43
CA LEU A 577 30.59 -6.92 -10.49
C LEU A 577 31.97 -6.54 -9.92
N ARG A 578 32.01 -5.75 -8.83
CA ARG A 578 33.28 -5.30 -8.23
C ARG A 578 33.95 -6.34 -7.34
N LYS A 579 33.20 -7.14 -6.57
CA LYS A 579 33.79 -8.20 -5.72
C LYS A 579 34.63 -9.18 -6.56
N LYS A 580 34.15 -9.52 -7.75
CA LYS A 580 34.82 -10.44 -8.67
C LYS A 580 36.07 -9.87 -9.34
N GLU A 581 36.22 -8.55 -9.40
CA GLU A 581 37.43 -7.85 -9.84
C GLU A 581 38.57 -8.11 -8.86
N SER A 582 38.30 -7.91 -7.57
CA SER A 582 39.25 -8.14 -6.47
C SER A 582 39.73 -9.59 -6.36
N GLU A 583 38.89 -10.55 -6.77
CA GLU A 583 39.24 -11.98 -6.73
C GLU A 583 40.11 -12.42 -7.93
N ASN A 584 40.10 -11.69 -9.05
CA ASN A 584 40.69 -12.17 -10.30
C ASN A 584 42.02 -11.52 -10.73
N ASN A 585 42.58 -10.53 -10.02
CA ASN A 585 43.95 -9.99 -10.23
C ASN A 585 44.49 -9.96 -11.70
N VAL A 586 43.70 -9.52 -12.69
CA VAL A 586 44.17 -9.35 -14.08
C VAL A 586 44.04 -7.89 -14.50
N SER A 587 45.18 -7.19 -14.48
CA SER A 587 45.43 -5.75 -14.72
C SER A 587 45.10 -5.21 -16.13
N GLY A 588 44.33 -5.92 -16.96
CA GLY A 588 44.13 -5.59 -18.38
C GLY A 588 42.73 -5.12 -18.79
N ASN A 589 41.72 -5.23 -17.92
CA ASN A 589 40.30 -5.13 -18.32
C ASN A 589 39.45 -4.15 -17.46
N ASP A 590 40.11 -3.33 -16.66
CA ASP A 590 39.46 -2.44 -15.67
C ASP A 590 38.55 -1.40 -16.37
N ALA A 591 38.96 -0.89 -17.53
CA ALA A 591 38.24 0.16 -18.25
C ALA A 591 36.83 -0.23 -18.74
N ILE A 592 36.62 -1.47 -19.19
CA ILE A 592 35.30 -1.92 -19.69
C ILE A 592 34.32 -2.14 -18.54
N GLN A 593 34.82 -2.66 -17.41
CA GLN A 593 33.99 -2.96 -16.25
C GLN A 593 33.70 -1.70 -15.43
N ASP A 594 34.67 -0.79 -15.31
CA ASP A 594 34.49 0.55 -14.78
C ASP A 594 33.43 1.33 -15.55
N ASN A 595 33.44 1.26 -16.89
CA ASN A 595 32.40 1.88 -17.73
C ASN A 595 31.00 1.29 -17.45
N ARG A 596 30.88 -0.01 -17.13
CA ARG A 596 29.58 -0.61 -16.75
C ARG A 596 29.12 -0.17 -15.36
N ILE A 597 30.02 -0.13 -14.37
CA ILE A 597 29.68 0.38 -13.02
C ILE A 597 29.30 1.86 -13.10
N GLU A 598 29.97 2.62 -13.96
CA GLU A 598 29.61 4.01 -14.25
C GLU A 598 28.24 4.10 -14.90
N GLN A 599 27.92 3.27 -15.88
CA GLN A 599 26.56 3.19 -16.46
C GLN A 599 25.48 2.87 -15.41
N LEU A 600 25.72 1.89 -14.52
CA LEU A 600 24.81 1.58 -13.41
C LEU A 600 24.64 2.77 -12.47
N THR A 601 25.73 3.46 -12.16
CA THR A 601 25.72 4.68 -11.35
C THR A 601 24.91 5.78 -12.02
N LEU A 602 25.09 6.00 -13.32
CA LEU A 602 24.35 7.00 -14.10
C LEU A 602 22.86 6.70 -14.12
N VAL A 603 22.47 5.44 -14.33
CA VAL A 603 21.04 5.03 -14.31
C VAL A 603 20.44 5.21 -12.92
N SER A 604 21.12 4.74 -11.87
CA SER A 604 20.63 4.92 -10.50
C SER A 604 20.50 6.40 -10.12
N ARG A 605 21.43 7.26 -10.55
CA ARG A 605 21.30 8.72 -10.37
C ARG A 605 20.16 9.32 -11.18
N LEU A 606 19.94 8.85 -12.41
CA LEU A 606 18.83 9.30 -13.25
C LEU A 606 17.48 8.95 -12.62
N LEU A 607 17.32 7.71 -12.16
CA LEU A 607 16.09 7.23 -11.52
C LEU A 607 15.83 7.89 -10.15
N LEU A 608 16.88 8.31 -9.44
CA LEU A 608 16.75 8.96 -8.13
C LEU A 608 15.90 10.24 -8.20
N TYR A 609 15.99 11.02 -9.29
CA TYR A 609 15.20 12.25 -9.47
C TYR A 609 13.68 11.98 -9.49
N PRO A 610 13.12 11.20 -10.44
CA PRO A 610 11.69 10.89 -10.43
C PRO A 610 11.27 10.10 -9.19
N ALA A 611 12.13 9.22 -8.64
CA ALA A 611 11.79 8.47 -7.43
C ALA A 611 11.54 9.38 -6.23
N THR A 612 12.44 10.33 -5.97
CA THR A 612 12.31 11.27 -4.86
C THR A 612 11.25 12.35 -5.12
N PHE A 613 11.01 12.70 -6.39
CA PHE A 613 9.85 13.50 -6.78
C PHE A 613 8.54 12.84 -6.40
N PHE A 614 8.32 11.60 -6.82
CA PHE A 614 7.10 10.88 -6.48
C PHE A 614 6.97 10.65 -4.97
N LEU A 615 8.07 10.44 -4.26
CA LEU A 615 8.07 10.36 -2.79
C LEU A 615 7.58 11.66 -2.14
N GLY A 616 8.20 12.79 -2.51
CA GLY A 616 7.85 14.11 -1.94
C GLY A 616 6.44 14.55 -2.33
N ALA A 617 6.05 14.36 -3.60
CA ALA A 617 4.69 14.65 -4.07
C ALA A 617 3.66 13.75 -3.39
N GLY A 618 3.99 12.48 -3.18
CA GLY A 618 3.18 11.55 -2.38
C GLY A 618 3.00 12.07 -0.96
N ILE A 619 4.08 12.36 -0.22
CA ILE A 619 4.00 12.90 1.16
C ILE A 619 3.11 14.15 1.22
N PHE A 620 3.29 15.08 0.27
CA PHE A 620 2.47 16.29 0.20
C PHE A 620 0.97 15.98 -0.03
N LEU A 621 0.64 15.13 -1.01
CA LEU A 621 -0.77 14.79 -1.25
C LEU A 621 -1.38 14.00 -0.10
N GLY A 622 -0.56 13.27 0.66
CA GLY A 622 -0.95 12.65 1.92
C GLY A 622 -1.35 13.70 2.96
N ALA A 623 -0.53 14.75 3.11
CA ALA A 623 -0.86 15.89 3.98
C ALA A 623 -2.15 16.63 3.55
N VAL A 624 -2.39 16.77 2.23
CA VAL A 624 -3.63 17.34 1.70
C VAL A 624 -4.83 16.46 2.06
N TRP A 625 -4.73 15.15 1.85
CA TRP A 625 -5.77 14.18 2.23
C TRP A 625 -6.04 14.25 3.73
N ALA A 626 -5.01 14.14 4.58
CA ALA A 626 -5.14 14.22 6.04
C ALA A 626 -5.85 15.51 6.48
N ASN A 627 -5.61 16.63 5.80
CA ASN A 627 -6.27 17.87 6.12
C ASN A 627 -7.75 17.92 5.73
N VAL A 628 -8.10 17.28 4.60
CA VAL A 628 -9.49 17.18 4.13
C VAL A 628 -10.28 16.17 4.97
N SER A 629 -9.62 15.14 5.51
CA SER A 629 -10.27 14.07 6.30
C SER A 629 -10.26 14.32 7.80
N TRP A 630 -9.17 14.89 8.34
CA TRP A 630 -8.91 15.06 9.77
C TRP A 630 -8.60 16.50 10.18
N GLY A 631 -8.81 17.47 9.29
CA GLY A 631 -8.59 18.89 9.61
C GLY A 631 -7.17 19.27 10.03
N ARG A 632 -6.18 18.39 9.81
CA ARG A 632 -4.74 18.60 10.10
C ARG A 632 -3.89 18.05 8.96
N TYR A 633 -2.77 18.69 8.66
CA TYR A 633 -1.91 18.30 7.54
C TYR A 633 -0.74 17.38 7.92
N TRP A 634 -0.40 17.29 9.21
CA TRP A 634 0.69 16.46 9.70
C TRP A 634 0.39 16.00 11.13
N ALA A 635 0.76 14.76 11.42
CA ALA A 635 0.81 14.14 12.72
C ALA A 635 2.20 13.53 12.92
N TRP A 636 2.62 13.35 14.17
CA TRP A 636 3.87 12.67 14.46
C TRP A 636 3.74 11.14 14.46
N ASP A 637 2.78 10.60 13.72
CA ASP A 637 2.56 9.16 13.68
C ASP A 637 3.71 8.43 12.99
N PRO A 638 3.96 7.15 13.33
CA PRO A 638 5.10 6.43 12.80
C PRO A 638 5.17 6.37 11.27
N LYS A 639 4.04 6.35 10.54
CA LYS A 639 4.11 6.31 9.06
C LYS A 639 4.57 7.63 8.48
N GLU A 640 4.03 8.74 8.96
CA GLU A 640 4.43 10.08 8.54
C GLU A 640 5.91 10.33 8.88
N VAL A 641 6.35 9.94 10.08
CA VAL A 641 7.76 10.07 10.51
C VAL A 641 8.70 9.23 9.66
N TRP A 642 8.37 7.97 9.37
CA TRP A 642 9.20 7.12 8.52
C TRP A 642 9.19 7.55 7.05
N ALA A 643 8.11 8.17 6.56
CA ALA A 643 8.08 8.78 5.23
C ALA A 643 9.04 9.99 5.17
N LEU A 644 9.05 10.84 6.21
CA LEU A 644 10.02 11.94 6.34
C LEU A 644 11.47 11.42 6.41
N ILE A 645 11.75 10.40 7.24
CA ILE A 645 13.07 9.77 7.32
C ILE A 645 13.52 9.28 5.94
N THR A 646 12.66 8.57 5.21
CA THR A 646 12.97 8.08 3.86
C THR A 646 13.27 9.23 2.91
N PHE A 647 12.47 10.29 2.92
CA PHE A 647 12.70 11.48 2.08
C PHE A 647 14.04 12.15 2.40
N LEU A 648 14.35 12.30 3.70
CA LEU A 648 15.61 12.86 4.19
C LEU A 648 16.82 12.02 3.75
N VAL A 649 16.80 10.71 4.01
CA VAL A 649 17.89 9.78 3.65
C VAL A 649 18.17 9.82 2.14
N TYR A 650 17.16 9.68 1.29
CA TYR A 650 17.39 9.77 -0.17
C TYR A 650 17.81 11.18 -0.63
N GLY A 651 17.38 12.23 0.07
CA GLY A 651 17.81 13.61 -0.17
C GLY A 651 19.33 13.82 -0.04
N VAL A 652 19.99 13.10 0.86
CA VAL A 652 21.45 13.21 1.06
C VAL A 652 22.22 12.83 -0.21
N ALA A 653 21.73 11.88 -1.00
CA ALA A 653 22.42 11.38 -2.18
C ALA A 653 22.54 12.39 -3.34
N PHE A 654 21.68 13.42 -3.37
CA PHE A 654 21.81 14.53 -4.33
C PHE A 654 23.00 15.44 -4.03
N HIS A 655 23.51 15.42 -2.80
CA HIS A 655 24.55 16.33 -2.35
C HIS A 655 25.96 15.93 -2.80
N SER A 656 26.12 15.20 -3.91
CA SER A 656 27.41 14.73 -4.45
C SER A 656 28.43 15.85 -4.75
N GLN A 657 27.95 17.05 -5.09
CA GLN A 657 28.80 18.23 -5.28
C GLN A 657 29.43 18.67 -3.94
N SER A 658 28.65 18.61 -2.86
CA SER A 658 29.09 18.94 -1.50
C SER A 658 29.85 17.81 -0.84
N LEU A 659 29.33 16.58 -0.90
CA LEU A 659 29.83 15.40 -0.23
C LEU A 659 30.61 14.56 -1.24
N ARG A 660 31.94 14.73 -1.25
CA ARG A 660 32.84 14.03 -2.19
C ARG A 660 32.70 12.50 -2.14
N ILE A 661 32.28 11.94 -0.99
CA ILE A 661 32.10 10.49 -0.82
C ILE A 661 31.01 9.94 -1.74
N PHE A 662 29.94 10.71 -2.01
CA PHE A 662 28.88 10.35 -2.96
C PHE A 662 29.30 10.46 -4.41
N ARG A 663 30.52 10.94 -4.73
CA ARG A 663 31.08 10.86 -6.09
C ARG A 663 31.67 9.49 -6.38
N LYS A 664 32.04 8.72 -5.35
CA LYS A 664 32.56 7.36 -5.50
C LYS A 664 31.39 6.40 -5.81
N PRO A 665 31.39 5.72 -6.97
CA PRO A 665 30.32 4.79 -7.36
C PRO A 665 29.99 3.74 -6.30
N LEU A 666 31.02 3.12 -5.71
CA LEU A 666 30.86 2.07 -4.70
C LEU A 666 30.08 2.57 -3.47
N PHE A 667 30.50 3.71 -2.91
CA PHE A 667 29.83 4.25 -1.73
C PHE A 667 28.38 4.63 -2.04
N PHE A 668 28.15 5.23 -3.21
CA PHE A 668 26.80 5.57 -3.65
C PHE A 668 25.90 4.32 -3.72
N HIS A 669 26.38 3.22 -4.29
CA HIS A 669 25.60 1.97 -4.39
C HIS A 669 25.35 1.31 -3.02
N ILE A 670 26.36 1.24 -2.14
CA ILE A 670 26.18 0.73 -0.76
C ILE A 670 25.14 1.59 -0.03
N TYR A 671 25.25 2.91 -0.14
CA TYR A 671 24.32 3.83 0.49
C TYR A 671 22.90 3.62 -0.02
N MET A 672 22.70 3.44 -1.34
CA MET A 672 21.37 3.20 -1.92
C MET A 672 20.74 1.89 -1.42
N ILE A 673 21.54 0.84 -1.22
CA ILE A 673 21.07 -0.43 -0.66
C ILE A 673 20.60 -0.24 0.78
N LEU A 674 21.41 0.43 1.61
CA LEU A 674 21.06 0.72 3.00
C LEU A 674 19.86 1.67 3.11
N ALA A 675 19.77 2.67 2.22
CA ALA A 675 18.64 3.59 2.18
C ALA A 675 17.32 2.88 1.87
N PHE A 676 17.34 1.79 1.08
CA PHE A 676 16.13 1.03 0.80
C PHE A 676 15.53 0.35 2.03
N LEU A 677 16.32 0.13 3.09
CA LEU A 677 15.80 -0.38 4.36
C LEU A 677 14.80 0.60 5.01
N THR A 678 14.92 1.91 4.76
CA THR A 678 13.93 2.87 5.29
C THR A 678 12.58 2.71 4.58
N VAL A 679 12.58 2.40 3.27
CA VAL A 679 11.35 2.08 2.52
C VAL A 679 10.68 0.81 3.06
N LEU A 680 11.46 -0.24 3.33
CA LEU A 680 10.96 -1.47 3.95
C LEU A 680 10.39 -1.19 5.34
N MET A 681 11.03 -0.32 6.12
CA MET A 681 10.52 0.08 7.43
C MET A 681 9.22 0.88 7.31
N THR A 682 9.13 1.85 6.39
CA THR A 682 7.90 2.63 6.18
C THR A 682 6.73 1.73 5.75
N TYR A 683 6.97 0.78 4.84
CA TYR A 683 5.89 -0.05 4.29
C TYR A 683 5.56 -1.29 5.13
N PHE A 684 6.56 -2.08 5.53
CA PHE A 684 6.35 -3.30 6.33
C PHE A 684 6.52 -3.03 7.82
N GLY A 685 7.59 -2.31 8.18
CA GLY A 685 7.92 -2.06 9.59
C GLY A 685 6.78 -1.37 10.35
N VAL A 686 6.22 -0.29 9.83
CA VAL A 686 5.13 0.40 10.54
C VAL A 686 3.85 -0.45 10.59
N ASN A 687 3.50 -1.14 9.51
CA ASN A 687 2.27 -1.94 9.42
C ASN A 687 2.29 -3.21 10.30
N TYR A 688 3.46 -3.85 10.45
CA TYR A 688 3.56 -5.15 11.12
C TYR A 688 4.34 -5.11 12.44
N VAL A 689 5.18 -4.08 12.65
CA VAL A 689 6.04 -3.96 13.84
C VAL A 689 5.59 -2.84 14.77
N LEU A 690 5.31 -1.62 14.27
CA LEU A 690 5.07 -0.45 15.13
C LEU A 690 3.59 -0.12 15.41
N GLY A 691 2.66 -0.42 14.49
CA GLY A 691 1.27 0.01 14.58
C GLY A 691 1.08 1.53 14.34
N GLY A 692 -0.17 2.02 14.30
CA GLY A 692 -0.51 3.44 14.15
C GLY A 692 -1.86 3.70 13.47
N MET A 693 -2.33 4.97 13.46
CA MET A 693 -3.62 5.38 12.85
C MET A 693 -3.75 5.03 11.36
N HIS A 694 -2.63 4.81 10.69
CA HIS A 694 -2.57 4.41 9.29
C HIS A 694 -2.42 2.89 9.09
N SER A 695 -2.33 2.08 10.15
CA SER A 695 -2.08 0.64 10.07
C SER A 695 -3.34 -0.15 9.76
N TYR A 696 -3.78 -0.12 8.49
CA TYR A 696 -4.95 -0.87 8.02
C TYR A 696 -4.67 -2.35 7.69
N ALA A 697 -3.47 -2.87 8.00
CA ALA A 697 -3.09 -4.23 7.65
C ALA A 697 -3.77 -5.33 8.50
N ASN A 698 -4.31 -4.94 9.66
CA ASN A 698 -4.95 -5.84 10.62
C ASN A 698 -6.44 -5.48 10.88
N ALA A 699 -7.01 -4.57 10.07
CA ALA A 699 -8.41 -4.15 10.16
C ALA A 699 -9.30 -4.99 9.25
#